data_AF-A0A6I3WA12-F1
#
_entry.id   AF-A0A6I3WA12-F1
#
_cell.length_a   1.000
_cell.length_b   1.000
_cell.length_c   1.000
_cell.angle_alpha   90.00
_cell.angle_beta   90.00
_cell.angle_gamma   90.00
#
_symmetry.space_group_name_H-M   'P 1'
#
loop_
_entity.id
_entity.type
_entity.pdbx_description
1 polymer ?
#
loop_
_entity_poly.entity_id
_entity_poly.type
_entity_poly.pdbx_seq_one_letter_code
_entity_poly.pdbx_strand_id
1 'polypeptide(L)'
;MPNASDQRTDEKSLPRLLLDLLWQIAVLLIPIFLVTVIPLRWALGVVLVCAALMWLTARAGWQATAKRVASLMTSAAIGLGFNLGRALPPYWDIAGAVAVMFCGLACVSHLEKRFGLVDKKQAKSSSPSGGQSSGGASAWGGDEPRETPEGEPIRVFNHSEIAMGGPVLCDYLFPDGVLLQSLGASARFSNDGRYFAAPLPSRQAWGLVILDRQLRQLYRCSCDAFWELDAFNDGTLSGRYSPLVDNGAQKINLEQLLTTAEKVSLAPIVDLWLEPGDWQKNLALDTLRHMSPDGKQRLDASLALPASLRELPQPCDPLSHPEYRVSLNGQPTALLISADTAIIWNPDGRSFACHARMDAEQPLNYWLWHVDRGWQALPSPWVPAESEPSLGWSDPLELDDHCLRLSSYFDYPQPDCGRYGYRLHSVHSDCESRIGHAANGRMQVAQRQLTRVQLAVPLTGDGQRGATRIESAPVANKTRAQFTWQQDNSLGLGGYTCRIADWELPGLWLLDHRVSNTGRYIALIPFTLPPATAGHVVVVDAQERQLMNSPPLLVARLLDFRGPKLSVAVIRGRLDQDRHSSPLQRFDQSPPEAEDGAAFSEHRADSRLYYEWCELNVSPQGLTALPDWRLVKQPQSAIADGNFVQPAPTDKDAAWLFGCETEYADSWLRVQSPRLGGYLLTASGCAISDLAPSMIWSKDARYLALTRLHTDVKDDHAGRMAWQILLLDVQERTLRHSPQWLRNRPQFEGFNAEALKVRLFLRDWETKNDRDRGAISVLKLSDLLALPAEALCPRAGLWLAKDQLRHLEAWQALDASALSHWRKSGLLPSP
;
A
#
# COMPACT_ATOMS: atom_id res chain seq x y z
N MET A 1 -49.52 -37.45 -16.15
CA MET A 1 -48.94 -37.11 -17.47
C MET A 1 -49.95 -36.30 -18.27
N PRO A 2 -49.49 -35.37 -19.11
CA PRO A 2 -49.06 -34.01 -18.79
C PRO A 2 -50.22 -33.01 -18.90
N ASN A 3 -50.16 -31.90 -18.16
CA ASN A 3 -50.72 -30.62 -18.62
C ASN A 3 -49.89 -29.49 -18.02
N ALA A 4 -49.20 -28.79 -18.91
CA ALA A 4 -48.48 -27.56 -18.64
C ALA A 4 -49.48 -26.41 -18.48
N SER A 5 -49.35 -25.62 -17.41
CA SER A 5 -49.95 -24.29 -17.32
C SER A 5 -48.98 -23.35 -16.60
N ASP A 6 -48.42 -22.44 -17.39
CA ASP A 6 -47.84 -21.13 -17.07
C ASP A 6 -47.60 -20.78 -15.59
N GLN A 7 -46.32 -20.67 -15.22
CA GLN A 7 -45.84 -19.57 -14.39
C GLN A 7 -44.65 -18.92 -15.10
N ARG A 8 -44.94 -17.93 -15.95
CA ARG A 8 -43.96 -16.94 -16.41
C ARG A 8 -43.53 -16.10 -15.19
N THR A 9 -42.37 -16.40 -14.63
CA THR A 9 -41.59 -15.40 -13.88
C THR A 9 -40.97 -14.46 -14.90
N ASP A 10 -41.45 -13.22 -14.92
CA ASP A 10 -40.97 -12.14 -15.78
C ASP A 10 -39.56 -11.73 -15.29
N GLU A 11 -38.53 -12.46 -15.72
CA GLU A 11 -37.13 -12.12 -15.46
C GLU A 11 -36.80 -10.82 -16.20
N LYS A 12 -36.79 -9.71 -15.45
CA LYS A 12 -36.35 -8.41 -15.98
C LYS A 12 -34.90 -8.53 -16.46
N SER A 13 -34.66 -8.26 -17.74
CA SER A 13 -33.32 -8.28 -18.31
C SER A 13 -32.38 -7.30 -17.60
N LEU A 14 -31.11 -7.68 -17.46
CA LEU A 14 -30.04 -6.87 -16.83
C LEU A 14 -30.00 -5.40 -17.30
N PRO A 15 -30.18 -5.07 -18.59
CA PRO A 15 -30.21 -3.68 -19.06
C PRO A 15 -31.39 -2.88 -18.48
N ARG A 16 -32.54 -3.54 -18.28
CA ARG A 16 -33.74 -2.93 -17.72
C ARG A 16 -33.59 -2.70 -16.22
N LEU A 17 -32.90 -3.62 -15.51
CA LEU A 17 -32.53 -3.42 -14.11
C LEU A 17 -31.51 -2.28 -13.93
N LEU A 18 -30.52 -2.16 -14.83
CA LEU A 18 -29.57 -1.05 -14.83
C LEU A 18 -30.23 0.29 -15.12
N LEU A 19 -31.16 0.34 -16.08
CA LEU A 19 -31.97 1.53 -16.34
C LEU A 19 -32.88 1.89 -15.17
N ASP A 20 -33.54 0.89 -14.56
CA ASP A 20 -34.35 1.09 -13.35
C ASP A 20 -33.48 1.64 -12.20
N LEU A 21 -32.25 1.13 -12.03
CA LEU A 21 -31.29 1.60 -11.03
C LEU A 21 -30.80 3.02 -11.33
N LEU A 22 -30.38 3.31 -12.56
CA LEU A 22 -29.96 4.66 -12.97
C LEU A 22 -31.09 5.67 -12.78
N TRP A 23 -32.32 5.27 -13.09
CA TRP A 23 -33.49 6.08 -12.85
C TRP A 23 -33.73 6.33 -11.36
N GLN A 24 -33.63 5.30 -10.51
CA GLN A 24 -33.76 5.45 -9.06
C GLN A 24 -32.67 6.35 -8.46
N ILE A 25 -31.43 6.20 -8.91
CA ILE A 25 -30.31 7.07 -8.52
C ILE A 25 -30.57 8.51 -8.96
N ALA A 26 -31.00 8.72 -10.21
CA ALA A 26 -31.31 10.05 -10.73
C ALA A 26 -32.46 10.72 -9.95
N VAL A 27 -33.53 9.98 -9.65
CA VAL A 27 -34.68 10.47 -8.87
C VAL A 27 -34.25 10.86 -7.45
N LEU A 28 -33.26 10.18 -6.86
CA LEU A 28 -32.77 10.49 -5.52
C LEU A 28 -31.76 11.66 -5.51
N LEU A 29 -30.75 11.62 -6.39
CA LEU A 29 -29.59 12.52 -6.35
C LEU A 29 -29.86 13.88 -7.01
N ILE A 30 -30.66 13.94 -8.09
CA ILE A 30 -30.93 15.22 -8.77
C ILE A 30 -31.60 16.23 -7.83
N PRO A 31 -32.64 15.87 -7.04
CA PRO A 31 -33.23 16.82 -6.10
C PRO A 31 -32.28 17.24 -4.98
N ILE A 32 -31.43 16.32 -4.48
CA ILE A 32 -30.39 16.66 -3.47
C ILE A 32 -29.45 17.71 -4.05
N PHE A 33 -28.93 17.49 -5.25
CA PHE A 33 -28.03 18.40 -5.92
C PHE A 33 -28.67 19.77 -6.16
N LEU A 34 -29.89 19.81 -6.71
CA LEU A 34 -30.61 21.05 -6.98
C LEU A 34 -30.83 21.88 -5.72
N VAL A 35 -31.20 21.26 -4.59
CA VAL A 35 -31.38 21.96 -3.31
C VAL A 35 -30.03 22.39 -2.72
N THR A 36 -28.95 21.67 -2.98
CA THR A 36 -27.60 22.01 -2.50
C THR A 36 -27.01 23.26 -3.18
N VAL A 37 -27.35 23.51 -4.45
CA VAL A 37 -26.73 24.60 -5.24
C VAL A 37 -27.51 25.91 -5.26
N ILE A 38 -28.80 25.90 -4.90
CA ILE A 38 -29.61 27.13 -4.84
C ILE A 38 -29.32 27.96 -3.58
N PRO A 39 -29.60 29.27 -3.53
CA PRO A 39 -29.36 30.05 -2.32
C PRO A 39 -30.18 29.55 -1.13
N LEU A 40 -29.60 29.57 0.08
CA LEU A 40 -30.15 28.97 1.31
C LEU A 40 -31.63 29.33 1.58
N ARG A 41 -32.03 30.58 1.35
CA ARG A 41 -33.43 31.03 1.50
C ARG A 41 -34.41 30.28 0.57
N TRP A 42 -33.97 29.94 -0.64
CA TRP A 42 -34.76 29.19 -1.61
C TRP A 42 -34.75 27.69 -1.28
N ALA A 43 -33.63 27.15 -0.80
CA ALA A 43 -33.56 25.76 -0.30
C ALA A 43 -34.54 25.53 0.85
N LEU A 44 -34.59 26.45 1.82
CA LEU A 44 -35.57 26.40 2.91
C LEU A 44 -37.02 26.51 2.38
N GLY A 45 -37.24 27.38 1.39
CA GLY A 45 -38.53 27.51 0.70
C GLY A 45 -38.99 26.21 0.02
N VAL A 46 -38.08 25.48 -0.64
CA VAL A 46 -38.38 24.18 -1.29
C VAL A 46 -38.82 23.14 -0.25
N VAL A 47 -38.13 23.05 0.89
CA VAL A 47 -38.50 22.12 1.97
C VAL A 47 -39.88 22.46 2.55
N LEU A 48 -40.17 23.75 2.78
CA LEU A 48 -41.48 24.20 3.28
C LEU A 48 -42.61 23.94 2.27
N VAL A 49 -42.37 24.18 0.98
CA VAL A 49 -43.33 23.88 -0.09
C VAL A 49 -43.60 22.37 -0.18
N CYS A 50 -42.57 21.53 -0.08
CA CYS A 50 -42.73 20.07 -0.06
C CYS A 50 -43.56 19.62 1.16
N ALA A 51 -43.30 20.18 2.34
CA ALA A 51 -44.09 19.89 3.54
C ALA A 51 -45.57 20.31 3.39
N ALA A 52 -45.83 21.50 2.82
CA ALA A 52 -47.17 21.99 2.55
C ALA A 52 -47.91 21.13 1.50
N LEU A 53 -47.21 20.73 0.44
CA LEU A 53 -47.75 19.82 -0.58
C LEU A 53 -48.04 18.44 0.00
N MET A 54 -47.19 17.92 0.88
CA MET A 54 -47.45 16.67 1.60
C MET A 54 -48.72 16.77 2.45
N TRP A 55 -48.90 17.87 3.17
CA TRP A 55 -50.10 18.11 3.97
C TRP A 55 -51.37 18.24 3.10
N LEU A 56 -51.31 19.01 2.01
CA LEU A 56 -52.43 19.20 1.08
C LEU A 56 -52.85 17.90 0.39
N THR A 57 -51.86 17.12 -0.10
CA THR A 57 -52.12 15.85 -0.78
C THR A 57 -52.62 14.77 0.16
N ALA A 58 -52.12 14.74 1.41
CA ALA A 58 -52.66 13.86 2.46
C ALA A 58 -54.11 14.23 2.82
N ARG A 59 -54.42 15.53 2.94
CA ARG A 59 -55.78 16.01 3.25
C ARG A 59 -56.77 15.77 2.11
N ALA A 60 -56.31 15.80 0.86
CA ALA A 60 -57.10 15.46 -0.33
C ALA A 60 -57.26 13.95 -0.55
N GLY A 61 -56.67 13.09 0.29
CA GLY A 61 -56.76 11.64 0.19
C GLY A 61 -55.86 11.00 -0.89
N TRP A 62 -54.95 11.77 -1.49
CA TRP A 62 -54.07 11.32 -2.58
C TRP A 62 -52.78 10.67 -2.05
N GLN A 63 -52.93 9.51 -1.41
CA GLN A 63 -51.84 8.85 -0.67
C GLN A 63 -50.61 8.50 -1.53
N ALA A 64 -50.79 8.07 -2.78
CA ALA A 64 -49.67 7.73 -3.67
C ALA A 64 -48.84 8.97 -4.05
N THR A 65 -49.49 10.10 -4.28
CA THR A 65 -48.84 11.38 -4.58
C THR A 65 -48.13 11.92 -3.34
N ALA A 66 -48.78 11.82 -2.18
CA ALA A 66 -48.20 12.26 -0.91
C ALA A 66 -46.91 11.49 -0.55
N LYS A 67 -46.83 10.19 -0.83
CA LYS A 67 -45.57 9.40 -0.66
C LYS A 67 -44.45 9.85 -1.60
N ARG A 68 -44.77 10.19 -2.85
CA ARG A 68 -43.76 10.72 -3.79
C ARG A 68 -43.25 12.09 -3.34
N VAL A 69 -44.13 12.93 -2.81
CA VAL A 69 -43.75 14.23 -2.22
C VAL A 69 -42.94 14.04 -0.94
N ALA A 70 -43.22 13.00 -0.14
CA ALA A 70 -42.42 12.65 1.04
C ALA A 70 -40.99 12.26 0.67
N SER A 71 -40.82 11.39 -0.33
CA SER A 71 -39.50 11.03 -0.87
C SER A 71 -38.74 12.26 -1.41
N LEU A 72 -39.44 13.19 -2.07
CA LEU A 72 -38.84 14.45 -2.53
C LEU A 72 -38.43 15.36 -1.35
N MET A 73 -39.22 15.41 -0.27
CA MET A 73 -38.87 16.16 0.93
C MET A 73 -37.66 15.56 1.65
N THR A 74 -37.50 14.24 1.70
CA THR A 74 -36.31 13.56 2.20
C THR A 74 -35.06 14.01 1.44
N SER A 75 -35.11 13.96 0.10
CA SER A 75 -34.01 14.45 -0.73
C SER A 75 -33.75 15.95 -0.54
N ALA A 76 -34.79 16.77 -0.39
CA ALA A 76 -34.65 18.20 -0.14
C ALA A 76 -34.05 18.50 1.25
N ALA A 77 -34.38 17.71 2.28
CA ALA A 77 -33.81 17.86 3.61
C ALA A 77 -32.30 17.51 3.63
N ILE A 78 -31.90 16.47 2.91
CA ILE A 78 -30.49 16.09 2.72
C ILE A 78 -29.75 17.21 1.95
N GLY A 79 -30.32 17.69 0.85
CA GLY A 79 -29.76 18.80 0.08
C GLY A 79 -29.65 20.11 0.88
N LEU A 80 -30.61 20.40 1.77
CA LEU A 80 -30.56 21.55 2.67
C LEU A 80 -29.43 21.44 3.70
N GLY A 81 -29.15 20.23 4.20
CA GLY A 81 -28.00 19.96 5.07
C GLY A 81 -26.67 20.31 4.40
N PHE A 82 -26.46 19.82 3.17
CA PHE A 82 -25.26 20.19 2.39
C PHE A 82 -25.22 21.68 2.03
N ASN A 83 -26.37 22.30 1.72
CA ASN A 83 -26.47 23.74 1.46
C ASN A 83 -26.02 24.56 2.69
N LEU A 84 -26.51 24.21 3.88
CA LEU A 84 -26.14 24.88 5.11
C LEU A 84 -24.67 24.64 5.48
N GLY A 85 -24.16 23.42 5.29
CA GLY A 85 -22.74 23.12 5.49
C GLY A 85 -21.82 24.02 4.66
N ARG A 86 -22.17 24.25 3.39
CA ARG A 86 -21.43 25.17 2.50
C ARG A 86 -21.54 26.64 2.91
N ALA A 87 -22.60 27.02 3.61
CA ALA A 87 -22.85 28.40 4.03
C ALA A 87 -22.23 28.72 5.40
N LEU A 88 -21.88 27.70 6.19
CA LEU A 88 -21.26 27.84 7.49
C LEU A 88 -19.72 27.86 7.39
N PRO A 89 -19.03 28.46 8.37
CA PRO A 89 -17.57 28.40 8.45
C PRO A 89 -17.04 26.97 8.66
N PRO A 90 -15.77 26.67 8.28
CA PRO A 90 -15.20 25.31 8.29
C PRO A 90 -15.17 24.58 9.65
N TYR A 91 -15.37 25.31 10.76
CA TYR A 91 -15.42 24.73 12.09
C TYR A 91 -16.83 24.27 12.50
N TRP A 92 -17.89 24.67 11.78
CA TRP A 92 -19.28 24.28 12.00
C TRP A 92 -19.94 23.62 10.78
N ASP A 93 -19.28 23.57 9.63
CA ASP A 93 -19.84 23.10 8.36
C ASP A 93 -20.38 21.66 8.43
N ILE A 94 -19.58 20.72 8.92
CA ILE A 94 -19.93 19.30 9.04
C ILE A 94 -20.98 19.11 10.15
N ALA A 95 -20.76 19.69 11.33
CA ALA A 95 -21.68 19.55 12.47
C ALA A 95 -23.07 20.14 12.16
N GLY A 96 -23.12 21.31 11.53
CA GLY A 96 -24.34 21.98 11.11
C GLY A 96 -25.07 21.23 9.99
N ALA A 97 -24.35 20.71 9.00
CA ALA A 97 -24.91 19.88 7.94
C ALA A 97 -25.56 18.61 8.51
N VAL A 98 -24.84 17.89 9.38
CA VAL A 98 -25.30 16.67 10.04
C VAL A 98 -26.54 16.93 10.88
N ALA A 99 -26.55 17.98 11.72
CA ALA A 99 -27.69 18.33 12.55
C ALA A 99 -28.97 18.61 11.72
N VAL A 100 -28.86 19.37 10.63
CA VAL A 100 -30.01 19.67 9.77
C VAL A 100 -30.50 18.44 9.01
N MET A 101 -29.61 17.56 8.57
CA MET A 101 -30.01 16.30 7.93
C MET A 101 -30.82 15.43 8.91
N PHE A 102 -30.31 15.20 10.13
CA PHE A 102 -31.02 14.38 11.11
C PHE A 102 -32.35 14.98 11.56
N CYS A 103 -32.38 16.30 11.87
CA CYS A 103 -33.63 16.97 12.22
C CYS A 103 -34.63 16.99 11.05
N GLY A 104 -34.15 17.17 9.82
CA GLY A 104 -34.98 17.15 8.61
C GLY A 104 -35.61 15.78 8.36
N LEU A 105 -34.81 14.71 8.45
CA LEU A 105 -35.30 13.32 8.31
C LEU A 105 -36.29 12.95 9.42
N ALA A 106 -36.01 13.35 10.66
CA ALA A 106 -36.94 13.15 11.78
C ALA A 106 -38.28 13.89 11.55
N CYS A 107 -38.23 15.11 11.01
CA CYS A 107 -39.42 15.89 10.66
C CYS A 107 -40.24 15.21 9.55
N VAL A 108 -39.59 14.71 8.49
CA VAL A 108 -40.27 13.94 7.43
C VAL A 108 -40.95 12.70 8.02
N SER A 109 -40.23 11.90 8.81
CA SER A 109 -40.79 10.69 9.44
C SER A 109 -41.98 11.01 10.35
N HIS A 110 -41.91 12.10 11.12
CA HIS A 110 -43.02 12.56 11.96
C HIS A 110 -44.24 12.98 11.12
N LEU A 111 -44.03 13.71 10.01
CA LEU A 111 -45.11 14.11 9.11
C LEU A 111 -45.73 12.91 8.38
N GLU A 112 -44.93 11.94 7.93
CA GLU A 112 -45.42 10.70 7.31
C GLU A 112 -46.30 9.90 8.28
N LYS A 113 -45.88 9.76 9.54
CA LYS A 113 -46.68 9.12 10.60
C LYS A 113 -47.96 9.88 10.91
N ARG A 114 -47.87 11.20 11.05
CA ARG A 114 -49.02 12.08 11.36
C ARG A 114 -50.05 12.09 10.24
N PHE A 115 -49.62 12.00 8.98
CA PHE A 115 -50.50 12.02 7.81
C PHE A 115 -50.91 10.63 7.32
N GLY A 116 -50.54 9.57 8.04
CA GLY A 116 -50.93 8.20 7.71
C GLY A 116 -50.37 7.70 6.37
N LEU A 117 -49.22 8.24 5.95
CA LEU A 117 -48.54 7.88 4.69
C LEU A 117 -47.68 6.62 4.83
N VAL A 118 -47.48 6.14 6.06
CA VAL A 118 -46.82 4.87 6.36
C VAL A 118 -47.74 3.71 5.96
N ASP A 119 -47.32 2.89 4.99
CA ASP A 119 -48.05 1.70 4.61
C ASP A 119 -48.10 0.70 5.77
N LYS A 120 -49.32 0.35 6.23
CA LYS A 120 -49.55 -0.82 7.12
C LYS A 120 -49.34 -2.17 6.41
N LYS A 121 -48.67 -2.20 5.24
CA LYS A 121 -48.45 -3.40 4.42
C LYS A 121 -46.98 -3.58 4.06
N GLN A 122 -46.22 -4.09 5.02
CA GLN A 122 -45.26 -5.17 4.78
C GLN A 122 -45.55 -6.28 5.80
N ALA A 123 -46.68 -6.94 5.59
CA ALA A 123 -47.03 -8.22 6.19
C ALA A 123 -47.94 -8.95 5.18
N LYS A 124 -47.30 -9.41 4.11
CA LYS A 124 -47.79 -10.48 3.24
C LYS A 124 -46.60 -11.37 2.87
N SER A 125 -45.89 -11.85 3.87
CA SER A 125 -45.64 -13.29 3.94
C SER A 125 -46.83 -13.89 4.70
N SER A 126 -47.20 -15.10 4.31
CA SER A 126 -48.25 -15.97 4.86
C SER A 126 -48.70 -15.70 6.30
N SER A 127 -50.02 -15.73 6.51
CA SER A 127 -50.72 -15.67 7.79
C SER A 127 -50.15 -16.62 8.87
N PRO A 128 -50.36 -16.29 10.16
CA PRO A 128 -49.60 -16.77 11.28
C PRO A 128 -50.09 -18.14 11.77
N SER A 129 -49.21 -19.13 11.77
CA SER A 129 -49.21 -20.16 12.82
C SER A 129 -48.30 -19.66 13.94
N GLY A 130 -48.84 -19.64 15.16
CA GLY A 130 -48.32 -18.90 16.31
C GLY A 130 -46.82 -19.03 16.58
N GLY A 131 -46.25 -17.90 16.98
CA GLY A 131 -44.87 -17.77 17.45
C GLY A 131 -44.34 -16.39 17.11
N GLN A 132 -44.49 -15.44 18.03
CA GLN A 132 -43.72 -14.19 18.00
C GLN A 132 -42.23 -14.55 17.96
N SER A 133 -41.53 -14.30 16.85
CA SER A 133 -40.07 -14.16 16.85
C SER A 133 -39.74 -12.69 16.73
N SER A 134 -39.46 -12.06 17.88
CA SER A 134 -38.63 -10.85 17.93
C SER A 134 -37.37 -11.11 17.11
N GLY A 135 -37.00 -10.21 16.20
CA GLY A 135 -35.74 -10.32 15.45
C GLY A 135 -34.57 -10.49 16.41
N GLY A 136 -33.73 -11.48 16.15
CA GLY A 136 -32.49 -11.67 16.90
C GLY A 136 -31.45 -10.58 16.58
N ALA A 137 -30.44 -10.45 17.43
CA ALA A 137 -29.19 -9.72 17.16
C ALA A 137 -28.62 -9.91 15.76
N SER A 138 -28.19 -8.80 15.18
CA SER A 138 -27.62 -8.78 13.84
C SER A 138 -26.19 -9.34 13.77
N ALA A 139 -25.92 -10.08 12.69
CA ALA A 139 -24.59 -10.48 12.25
C ALA A 139 -23.72 -9.29 11.81
N TRP A 140 -24.33 -8.12 11.58
CA TRP A 140 -23.65 -6.83 11.32
C TRP A 140 -23.16 -6.13 12.60
N GLY A 141 -23.37 -6.75 13.76
CA GLY A 141 -22.97 -6.23 15.05
C GLY A 141 -23.96 -5.26 15.69
N GLY A 142 -23.67 -4.87 16.93
CA GLY A 142 -24.45 -3.92 17.73
C GLY A 142 -25.46 -4.55 18.70
N ASP A 143 -25.74 -5.85 18.55
CA ASP A 143 -26.65 -6.62 19.39
C ASP A 143 -25.96 -7.87 19.99
N GLU A 144 -24.63 -7.88 20.07
CA GLU A 144 -23.88 -8.97 20.71
C GLU A 144 -24.36 -9.15 22.15
N PRO A 145 -24.48 -10.39 22.67
CA PRO A 145 -24.84 -10.60 24.06
C PRO A 145 -23.77 -10.01 24.98
N ARG A 146 -24.18 -9.02 25.80
CA ARG A 146 -23.32 -8.34 26.79
C ARG A 146 -23.55 -8.83 28.21
N GLU A 147 -24.55 -9.67 28.42
CA GLU A 147 -24.87 -10.27 29.70
C GLU A 147 -25.21 -11.74 29.47
N THR A 148 -24.88 -12.58 30.44
CA THR A 148 -25.36 -13.95 30.48
C THR A 148 -26.85 -13.97 30.84
N PRO A 149 -27.58 -15.07 30.62
CA PRO A 149 -28.98 -15.18 31.06
C PRO A 149 -29.17 -15.02 32.57
N GLU A 150 -28.11 -15.23 33.35
CA GLU A 150 -28.09 -15.00 34.80
C GLU A 150 -27.89 -13.52 35.19
N GLY A 151 -27.66 -12.62 34.22
CA GLY A 151 -27.44 -11.19 34.44
C GLY A 151 -25.99 -10.82 34.76
N GLU A 152 -25.03 -11.73 34.51
CA GLU A 152 -23.61 -11.44 34.71
C GLU A 152 -23.02 -10.80 33.45
N PRO A 153 -22.14 -9.79 33.58
CA PRO A 153 -21.59 -9.09 32.42
C PRO A 153 -20.64 -9.97 31.61
N ILE A 154 -20.74 -9.88 30.29
CA ILE A 154 -19.83 -10.46 29.30
C ILE A 154 -19.02 -9.32 28.69
N ARG A 155 -17.71 -9.46 28.69
CA ARG A 155 -16.83 -8.49 28.05
C ARG A 155 -16.66 -8.86 26.57
N VAL A 156 -17.18 -8.00 25.69
CA VAL A 156 -17.09 -8.15 24.23
C VAL A 156 -16.11 -7.13 23.66
N PHE A 157 -15.10 -7.59 22.90
CA PHE A 157 -14.02 -6.75 22.40
C PHE A 157 -13.42 -7.27 21.08
N ASN A 158 -12.42 -6.58 20.53
CA ASN A 158 -11.76 -6.93 19.26
C ASN A 158 -12.72 -7.05 18.06
N HIS A 159 -13.62 -6.08 17.89
CA HIS A 159 -14.56 -6.04 16.77
C HIS A 159 -13.80 -5.87 15.44
N SER A 160 -14.08 -6.75 14.47
CA SER A 160 -13.51 -6.72 13.13
C SER A 160 -14.51 -7.22 12.08
N GLU A 161 -14.25 -6.96 10.80
CA GLU A 161 -15.07 -7.46 9.68
C GLU A 161 -14.22 -8.34 8.76
N ILE A 162 -14.82 -9.40 8.20
CA ILE A 162 -14.13 -10.33 7.29
C ILE A 162 -13.80 -9.68 5.93
N ALA A 163 -14.62 -8.72 5.53
CA ALA A 163 -14.49 -7.90 4.33
C ALA A 163 -15.32 -6.63 4.54
N MET A 164 -15.10 -5.58 3.74
CA MET A 164 -15.88 -4.33 3.84
C MET A 164 -17.37 -4.63 3.70
N GLY A 165 -18.14 -4.37 4.77
CA GLY A 165 -19.54 -4.71 4.80
C GLY A 165 -19.77 -6.22 4.77
N GLY A 166 -18.97 -6.99 5.52
CA GLY A 166 -19.22 -8.40 5.92
C GLY A 166 -19.55 -8.54 7.43
N PRO A 167 -19.99 -9.73 7.91
CA PRO A 167 -20.35 -9.94 9.31
C PRO A 167 -19.25 -9.52 10.28
N VAL A 168 -19.67 -9.03 11.46
CA VAL A 168 -18.77 -8.62 12.54
C VAL A 168 -18.31 -9.86 13.33
N LEU A 169 -17.01 -9.90 13.57
CA LEU A 169 -16.31 -10.82 14.45
C LEU A 169 -15.93 -10.10 15.74
N CYS A 170 -16.04 -10.79 16.88
CA CYS A 170 -15.63 -10.28 18.19
C CYS A 170 -15.18 -11.41 19.12
N ASP A 171 -14.51 -11.02 20.20
CA ASP A 171 -14.08 -11.90 21.28
C ASP A 171 -15.05 -11.79 22.46
N TYR A 172 -15.44 -12.93 23.05
CA TYR A 172 -16.34 -13.03 24.20
C TYR A 172 -15.58 -13.55 25.42
N LEU A 173 -15.43 -12.72 26.45
CA LEU A 173 -14.91 -13.12 27.76
C LEU A 173 -16.06 -13.22 28.77
N PHE A 174 -16.35 -14.45 29.20
CA PHE A 174 -17.41 -14.78 30.13
C PHE A 174 -16.98 -14.56 31.60
N PRO A 175 -17.94 -14.35 32.52
CA PRO A 175 -17.68 -14.14 33.95
C PRO A 175 -17.04 -15.34 34.66
N ASP A 176 -17.15 -16.55 34.09
CA ASP A 176 -16.52 -17.78 34.57
C ASP A 176 -15.09 -18.00 34.02
N GLY A 177 -14.57 -17.05 33.24
CA GLY A 177 -13.22 -17.07 32.67
C GLY A 177 -13.10 -17.75 31.31
N VAL A 178 -14.19 -18.28 30.74
CA VAL A 178 -14.14 -18.77 29.35
C VAL A 178 -13.88 -17.59 28.40
N LEU A 179 -12.91 -17.73 27.51
CA LEU A 179 -12.65 -16.76 26.44
C LEU A 179 -12.73 -17.46 25.10
N LEU A 180 -13.64 -16.98 24.25
CA LEU A 180 -13.79 -17.44 22.87
C LEU A 180 -13.48 -16.28 21.93
N GLN A 181 -12.61 -16.52 20.95
CA GLN A 181 -12.08 -15.47 20.08
C GLN A 181 -12.61 -15.58 18.66
N SER A 182 -12.70 -14.43 17.97
CA SER A 182 -13.06 -14.32 16.56
C SER A 182 -14.36 -15.04 16.20
N LEU A 183 -15.40 -14.84 17.02
CA LEU A 183 -16.73 -15.40 16.80
C LEU A 183 -17.69 -14.35 16.25
N GLY A 184 -18.71 -14.80 15.52
CA GLY A 184 -19.72 -13.92 14.94
C GLY A 184 -20.54 -13.18 16.01
N ALA A 185 -20.90 -11.93 15.71
CA ALA A 185 -21.67 -11.06 16.58
C ALA A 185 -23.11 -11.55 16.87
N SER A 186 -23.70 -12.37 16.00
CA SER A 186 -25.07 -12.89 16.15
C SER A 186 -25.17 -14.09 17.11
N ALA A 187 -24.47 -14.05 18.25
CA ALA A 187 -24.42 -15.16 19.20
C ALA A 187 -25.65 -15.27 20.12
N ARG A 188 -26.03 -16.49 20.53
CA ARG A 188 -27.24 -16.77 21.34
C ARG A 188 -26.94 -17.70 22.51
N PHE A 189 -27.61 -17.44 23.63
CA PHE A 189 -27.70 -18.38 24.74
C PHE A 189 -28.93 -19.26 24.62
N SER A 190 -28.83 -20.48 25.11
CA SER A 190 -30.00 -21.30 25.43
C SER A 190 -30.80 -20.69 26.57
N ASN A 191 -32.11 -20.98 26.62
CA ASN A 191 -33.03 -20.48 27.66
C ASN A 191 -32.57 -20.81 29.10
N ASP A 192 -31.85 -21.92 29.29
CA ASP A 192 -31.31 -22.37 30.58
C ASP A 192 -29.91 -21.83 30.87
N GLY A 193 -29.34 -21.00 29.98
CA GLY A 193 -28.01 -20.40 30.12
C GLY A 193 -26.83 -21.35 29.99
N ARG A 194 -27.08 -22.65 29.81
CA ARG A 194 -26.04 -23.68 29.72
C ARG A 194 -25.21 -23.56 28.45
N TYR A 195 -25.85 -23.33 27.31
CA TYR A 195 -25.20 -23.32 26.01
C TYR A 195 -25.10 -21.91 25.45
N PHE A 196 -23.96 -21.61 24.82
CA PHE A 196 -23.75 -20.42 24.03
C PHE A 196 -23.40 -20.83 22.60
N ALA A 197 -24.13 -20.33 21.60
CA ALA A 197 -23.93 -20.63 20.20
C ALA A 197 -23.52 -19.37 19.43
N ALA A 198 -22.53 -19.47 18.56
CA ALA A 198 -22.11 -18.37 17.70
C ALA A 198 -21.68 -18.87 16.33
N PRO A 199 -21.96 -18.15 15.24
CA PRO A 199 -21.43 -18.48 13.93
C PRO A 199 -19.92 -18.21 13.86
N LEU A 200 -19.23 -18.91 12.97
CA LEU A 200 -17.83 -18.72 12.58
C LEU A 200 -17.80 -18.29 11.12
N PRO A 201 -17.98 -17.00 10.85
CA PRO A 201 -18.02 -16.54 9.48
C PRO A 201 -16.61 -16.55 8.86
N SER A 202 -16.51 -17.00 7.61
CA SER A 202 -15.27 -16.97 6.82
C SER A 202 -15.57 -16.64 5.36
N ARG A 203 -14.52 -16.34 4.57
CA ARG A 203 -14.69 -16.03 3.13
C ARG A 203 -15.10 -17.23 2.27
N GLN A 204 -14.90 -18.45 2.74
CA GLN A 204 -15.09 -19.66 1.92
C GLN A 204 -16.16 -20.61 2.46
N ALA A 205 -16.37 -20.64 3.78
CA ALA A 205 -17.37 -21.50 4.43
C ALA A 205 -17.92 -20.86 5.70
N TRP A 206 -19.17 -21.15 6.04
CA TRP A 206 -19.76 -20.79 7.33
C TRP A 206 -19.54 -21.93 8.32
N GLY A 207 -19.33 -21.59 9.58
CA GLY A 207 -19.25 -22.57 10.66
C GLY A 207 -20.13 -22.18 11.83
N LEU A 208 -20.26 -23.09 12.79
CA LEU A 208 -20.99 -22.88 14.03
C LEU A 208 -20.20 -23.45 15.20
N VAL A 209 -20.10 -22.71 16.29
CA VAL A 209 -19.65 -23.24 17.58
C VAL A 209 -20.75 -23.21 18.61
N ILE A 210 -20.71 -24.20 19.50
CA ILE A 210 -21.55 -24.27 20.69
C ILE A 210 -20.65 -24.51 21.90
N LEU A 211 -20.63 -23.59 22.85
CA LEU A 211 -20.00 -23.77 24.16
C LEU A 211 -21.03 -24.36 25.12
N ASP A 212 -20.71 -25.50 25.74
CA ASP A 212 -21.35 -25.97 26.97
C ASP A 212 -20.59 -25.37 28.16
N ARG A 213 -21.19 -24.37 28.81
CA ARG A 213 -20.57 -23.62 29.92
C ARG A 213 -20.38 -24.48 31.16
N GLN A 214 -21.29 -25.41 31.43
CA GLN A 214 -21.21 -26.28 32.61
C GLN A 214 -20.05 -27.27 32.49
N LEU A 215 -19.82 -27.80 31.29
CA LEU A 215 -18.73 -28.73 31.02
C LEU A 215 -17.42 -28.05 30.59
N ARG A 216 -17.45 -26.74 30.28
CA ARG A 216 -16.34 -25.99 29.66
C ARG A 216 -15.84 -26.69 28.40
N GLN A 217 -16.78 -27.10 27.56
CA GLN A 217 -16.51 -27.82 26.33
C GLN A 217 -17.03 -27.00 25.14
N LEU A 218 -16.16 -26.79 24.16
CA LEU A 218 -16.51 -26.16 22.90
C LEU A 218 -16.79 -27.26 21.86
N TYR A 219 -17.91 -27.15 21.18
CA TYR A 219 -18.31 -28.02 20.10
C TYR A 219 -18.18 -27.26 18.78
N ARG A 220 -17.28 -27.70 17.91
CA ARG A 220 -17.15 -27.18 16.54
C ARG A 220 -18.07 -27.99 15.63
N CYS A 221 -19.23 -27.41 15.32
CA CYS A 221 -20.26 -28.09 14.53
C CYS A 221 -19.94 -28.00 13.04
N SER A 222 -20.08 -29.13 12.33
CA SER A 222 -20.04 -29.16 10.86
C SER A 222 -21.37 -28.65 10.28
N CYS A 223 -21.64 -27.36 10.45
CA CYS A 223 -22.86 -26.70 9.99
C CYS A 223 -22.53 -25.37 9.31
N ASP A 224 -22.85 -25.28 8.01
CA ASP A 224 -22.67 -24.09 7.16
C ASP A 224 -23.98 -23.33 6.90
N ALA A 225 -25.07 -23.77 7.55
CA ALA A 225 -26.41 -23.27 7.28
C ALA A 225 -26.69 -21.90 7.90
N PHE A 226 -25.95 -21.52 8.95
CA PHE A 226 -26.22 -20.31 9.71
C PHE A 226 -25.18 -19.23 9.44
N TRP A 227 -25.62 -18.13 8.84
CA TRP A 227 -24.85 -16.88 8.81
C TRP A 227 -25.24 -15.94 9.96
N GLU A 228 -26.50 -16.01 10.40
CA GLU A 228 -27.08 -15.20 11.49
C GLU A 228 -27.97 -16.11 12.35
N LEU A 229 -27.81 -16.07 13.67
CA LEU A 229 -28.67 -16.81 14.59
C LEU A 229 -29.80 -15.91 15.07
N ASP A 230 -31.01 -16.45 15.19
CA ASP A 230 -32.19 -15.70 15.62
C ASP A 230 -32.52 -16.01 17.09
N ALA A 231 -32.60 -17.31 17.45
CA ALA A 231 -32.92 -17.75 18.82
C ALA A 231 -32.38 -19.16 19.11
N PHE A 232 -32.20 -19.47 20.39
CA PHE A 232 -31.80 -20.80 20.88
C PHE A 232 -32.73 -21.24 22.02
N ASN A 233 -33.82 -21.91 21.65
CA ASN A 233 -34.91 -22.24 22.58
C ASN A 233 -35.15 -23.75 22.58
N ASP A 234 -35.42 -24.32 23.76
CA ASP A 234 -35.87 -25.72 23.94
C ASP A 234 -35.01 -26.75 23.18
N GLY A 235 -33.68 -26.60 23.25
CA GLY A 235 -32.74 -27.48 22.56
C GLY A 235 -32.74 -27.34 21.04
N THR A 236 -33.33 -26.28 20.48
CA THR A 236 -33.37 -26.01 19.04
C THR A 236 -32.72 -24.65 18.74
N LEU A 237 -31.72 -24.67 17.85
CA LEU A 237 -31.09 -23.47 17.34
C LEU A 237 -31.80 -23.03 16.06
N SER A 238 -32.16 -21.76 15.99
CA SER A 238 -32.82 -21.15 14.84
C SER A 238 -32.05 -19.94 14.34
N GLY A 239 -32.06 -19.72 13.03
CA GLY A 239 -31.31 -18.67 12.36
C GLY A 239 -31.61 -18.65 10.86
N ARG A 240 -30.73 -18.03 10.07
CA ARG A 240 -30.91 -17.84 8.64
C ARG A 240 -29.69 -18.26 7.81
N TYR A 241 -29.94 -18.57 6.53
CA TYR A 241 -28.89 -18.68 5.50
C TYR A 241 -28.38 -17.31 5.07
N SER A 242 -27.18 -17.28 4.49
CA SER A 242 -26.61 -16.04 3.93
C SER A 242 -27.60 -15.37 2.95
N PRO A 243 -27.78 -14.04 3.04
CA PRO A 243 -28.65 -13.30 2.14
C PRO A 243 -28.13 -13.27 0.70
N LEU A 244 -26.88 -13.66 0.47
CA LEU A 244 -26.29 -13.81 -0.85
C LEU A 244 -26.79 -15.07 -1.58
N VAL A 245 -27.44 -16.00 -0.87
CA VAL A 245 -27.90 -17.29 -1.42
C VAL A 245 -29.41 -17.45 -1.31
N ASP A 246 -29.98 -17.37 -0.11
CA ASP A 246 -31.40 -17.71 0.12
C ASP A 246 -32.08 -16.80 1.18
N ASN A 247 -31.34 -16.39 2.22
CA ASN A 247 -31.89 -15.70 3.40
C ASN A 247 -33.04 -16.46 4.13
N GLY A 248 -33.24 -17.75 3.81
CA GLY A 248 -34.29 -18.58 4.38
C GLY A 248 -34.05 -18.88 5.86
N ALA A 249 -35.13 -19.03 6.62
CA ALA A 249 -35.07 -19.43 8.02
C ALA A 249 -34.78 -20.94 8.16
N GLN A 250 -33.88 -21.29 9.06
CA GLN A 250 -33.44 -22.65 9.32
C GLN A 250 -33.57 -22.96 10.82
N LYS A 251 -33.90 -24.20 11.17
CA LYS A 251 -33.93 -24.70 12.55
C LYS A 251 -33.22 -26.05 12.62
N ILE A 252 -32.32 -26.23 13.58
CA ILE A 252 -31.58 -27.47 13.79
C ILE A 252 -31.58 -27.82 15.28
N ASN A 253 -31.80 -29.10 15.59
CA ASN A 253 -31.79 -29.58 16.97
C ASN A 253 -30.35 -29.66 17.51
N LEU A 254 -30.18 -29.32 18.79
CA LEU A 254 -28.89 -29.33 19.48
C LEU A 254 -28.24 -30.72 19.50
N GLU A 255 -28.98 -31.79 19.80
CA GLU A 255 -28.43 -33.15 19.83
C GLU A 255 -27.88 -33.56 18.47
N GLN A 256 -28.55 -33.15 17.40
CA GLN A 256 -28.06 -33.36 16.03
C GLN A 256 -26.75 -32.61 15.77
N LEU A 257 -26.65 -31.34 16.22
CA LEU A 257 -25.44 -30.54 16.09
C LEU A 257 -24.27 -31.10 16.90
N LEU A 258 -24.52 -31.61 18.11
CA LEU A 258 -23.48 -32.16 19.00
C LEU A 258 -23.01 -33.55 18.57
N THR A 259 -23.83 -34.33 17.85
CA THR A 259 -23.49 -35.70 17.41
C THR A 259 -22.35 -35.71 16.40
N THR A 260 -22.31 -34.72 15.50
CA THR A 260 -21.29 -34.60 14.44
C THR A 260 -20.24 -33.54 14.73
N ALA A 261 -20.32 -32.86 15.87
CA ALA A 261 -19.37 -31.84 16.26
C ALA A 261 -18.07 -32.44 16.77
N GLU A 262 -16.96 -31.77 16.44
CA GLU A 262 -15.70 -31.99 17.13
C GLU A 262 -15.79 -31.40 18.54
N LYS A 263 -15.42 -32.21 19.54
CA LYS A 263 -15.46 -31.81 20.95
C LYS A 263 -14.08 -31.35 21.38
N VAL A 264 -14.00 -30.11 21.85
CA VAL A 264 -12.77 -29.49 22.31
C VAL A 264 -12.91 -29.14 23.79
N SER A 265 -12.10 -29.77 24.63
CA SER A 265 -12.06 -29.46 26.07
C SER A 265 -11.22 -28.20 26.28
N LEU A 266 -11.78 -27.18 26.92
CA LEU A 266 -11.04 -25.96 27.21
C LEU A 266 -9.98 -26.25 28.28
N ALA A 267 -8.78 -25.71 28.09
CA ALA A 267 -7.66 -25.84 29.01
C ALA A 267 -7.61 -24.63 29.96
N PRO A 268 -7.43 -24.86 31.27
CA PRO A 268 -7.29 -23.77 32.24
C PRO A 268 -5.90 -23.13 32.16
N ILE A 269 -5.85 -21.80 32.31
CA ILE A 269 -4.61 -21.05 32.48
C ILE A 269 -4.88 -19.79 33.31
N VAL A 270 -4.19 -19.65 34.45
CA VAL A 270 -4.46 -18.59 35.45
C VAL A 270 -5.94 -18.58 35.84
N ASP A 271 -6.71 -17.61 35.37
CA ASP A 271 -8.14 -17.42 35.62
C ASP A 271 -8.99 -17.55 34.33
N LEU A 272 -8.39 -18.03 33.24
CA LEU A 272 -9.03 -18.25 31.94
C LEU A 272 -9.23 -19.74 31.60
N TRP A 273 -10.18 -19.99 30.71
CA TRP A 273 -10.40 -21.27 30.02
C TRP A 273 -10.36 -21.03 28.51
N LEU A 274 -9.34 -21.57 27.85
CA LEU A 274 -9.05 -21.33 26.45
C LEU A 274 -9.10 -22.61 25.63
N GLU A 275 -9.35 -22.45 24.34
CA GLU A 275 -9.14 -23.55 23.40
C GLU A 275 -7.65 -23.94 23.36
N PRO A 276 -7.31 -25.23 23.37
CA PRO A 276 -5.94 -25.68 23.14
C PRO A 276 -5.39 -25.17 21.80
N GLY A 277 -4.15 -24.67 21.78
CA GLY A 277 -3.54 -24.08 20.60
C GLY A 277 -2.06 -23.75 20.79
N ASP A 278 -1.56 -22.83 19.97
CA ASP A 278 -0.13 -22.50 19.94
C ASP A 278 0.37 -21.83 21.23
N TRP A 279 -0.51 -21.22 22.02
CA TRP A 279 -0.13 -20.60 23.30
C TRP A 279 0.50 -21.59 24.28
N GLN A 280 0.09 -22.87 24.28
CA GLN A 280 0.71 -23.90 25.12
C GLN A 280 2.15 -24.20 24.69
N LYS A 281 2.47 -24.04 23.41
CA LYS A 281 3.84 -24.18 22.90
C LYS A 281 4.67 -22.96 23.30
N ASN A 282 4.09 -21.77 23.24
CA ASN A 282 4.77 -20.54 23.66
C ASN A 282 5.16 -20.59 25.14
N LEU A 283 4.32 -21.20 25.99
CA LEU A 283 4.58 -21.39 27.41
C LEU A 283 5.37 -22.66 27.76
N ALA A 284 5.79 -23.47 26.79
CA ALA A 284 6.41 -24.77 27.06
C ALA A 284 7.76 -24.66 27.81
N LEU A 285 8.40 -23.50 27.77
CA LEU A 285 9.60 -23.20 28.53
C LEU A 285 9.22 -22.51 29.83
N ASP A 286 9.25 -23.23 30.94
CA ASP A 286 8.99 -22.66 32.28
C ASP A 286 10.17 -21.82 32.79
N THR A 287 11.39 -22.18 32.36
CA THR A 287 12.62 -21.50 32.78
C THR A 287 13.64 -21.41 31.65
N LEU A 288 14.33 -20.27 31.58
CA LEU A 288 15.48 -20.03 30.71
C LEU A 288 16.73 -19.94 31.57
N ARG A 289 17.87 -20.43 31.07
CA ARG A 289 19.14 -20.37 31.78
C ARG A 289 20.27 -19.91 30.86
N HIS A 290 20.98 -18.89 31.31
CA HIS A 290 22.19 -18.38 30.66
C HIS A 290 23.34 -18.35 31.67
N MET A 291 24.51 -18.81 31.24
CA MET A 291 25.73 -18.81 32.05
C MET A 291 26.72 -17.82 31.45
N SER A 292 27.52 -17.17 32.30
CA SER A 292 28.68 -16.42 31.83
C SER A 292 29.69 -17.34 31.12
N PRO A 293 30.56 -16.82 30.23
CA PRO A 293 31.60 -17.59 29.56
C PRO A 293 32.52 -18.38 30.52
N ASP A 294 32.79 -17.82 31.70
CA ASP A 294 33.60 -18.45 32.75
C ASP A 294 32.80 -19.34 33.71
N GLY A 295 31.48 -19.44 33.52
CA GLY A 295 30.55 -20.24 34.31
C GLY A 295 30.30 -19.74 35.73
N LYS A 296 30.84 -18.59 36.15
CA LYS A 296 30.72 -18.08 37.52
C LYS A 296 29.42 -17.33 37.78
N GLN A 297 28.84 -16.71 36.76
CA GLN A 297 27.58 -15.99 36.85
C GLN A 297 26.49 -16.81 36.19
N ARG A 298 25.31 -16.81 36.81
CA ARG A 298 24.16 -17.57 36.36
C ARG A 298 22.93 -16.68 36.34
N LEU A 299 22.33 -16.55 35.16
CA LEU A 299 21.03 -15.93 34.96
C LEU A 299 19.99 -17.04 34.76
N ASP A 300 19.01 -17.11 35.65
CA ASP A 300 17.82 -17.94 35.47
C ASP A 300 16.61 -17.01 35.31
N ALA A 301 15.78 -17.24 34.30
CA ALA A 301 14.54 -16.51 34.12
C ALA A 301 13.36 -17.47 34.20
N SER A 302 12.36 -17.16 35.02
CA SER A 302 11.17 -18.00 35.21
C SER A 302 9.95 -17.33 34.61
N LEU A 303 9.07 -18.10 33.97
CA LEU A 303 7.83 -17.59 33.37
C LEU A 303 7.06 -16.72 34.36
N ALA A 304 6.72 -15.50 33.94
CA ALA A 304 6.01 -14.50 34.72
C ALA A 304 4.66 -14.22 34.08
N LEU A 305 3.61 -14.81 34.65
CA LEU A 305 2.23 -14.50 34.27
C LEU A 305 1.61 -13.49 35.24
N PRO A 306 0.78 -12.55 34.75
CA PRO A 306 -0.03 -11.70 35.62
C PRO A 306 -0.94 -12.50 36.55
N ALA A 307 -1.33 -11.90 37.67
CA ALA A 307 -2.20 -12.55 38.64
C ALA A 307 -3.62 -12.84 38.08
N SER A 308 -4.09 -11.99 37.16
CA SER A 308 -5.34 -12.18 36.41
C SER A 308 -5.10 -11.78 34.96
N LEU A 309 -5.43 -12.68 34.03
CA LEU A 309 -5.42 -12.37 32.60
C LEU A 309 -6.72 -11.69 32.18
N ARG A 310 -7.82 -11.97 32.89
CA ARG A 310 -9.15 -11.42 32.61
C ARG A 310 -9.24 -9.90 32.73
N GLU A 311 -8.47 -9.33 33.66
CA GLU A 311 -8.43 -7.89 33.93
C GLU A 311 -7.65 -7.10 32.87
N LEU A 312 -6.86 -7.78 32.02
CA LEU A 312 -6.03 -7.12 31.02
C LEU A 312 -6.86 -6.57 29.84
N PRO A 313 -6.48 -5.43 29.24
CA PRO A 313 -7.06 -4.95 27.99
C PRO A 313 -7.06 -6.00 26.88
N GLN A 314 -6.00 -6.82 26.80
CA GLN A 314 -5.90 -7.97 25.90
C GLN A 314 -5.49 -9.23 26.71
N PRO A 315 -6.45 -10.11 27.06
CA PRO A 315 -6.20 -11.25 27.95
C PRO A 315 -5.18 -12.28 27.44
N CYS A 316 -5.06 -12.43 26.11
CA CYS A 316 -4.17 -13.42 25.50
C CYS A 316 -2.75 -12.88 25.20
N ASP A 317 -2.49 -11.58 25.33
CA ASP A 317 -1.17 -11.00 25.00
C ASP A 317 -0.01 -11.66 25.76
N PRO A 318 -0.09 -11.90 27.09
CA PRO A 318 0.97 -12.57 27.84
C PRO A 318 1.17 -14.05 27.46
N LEU A 319 0.23 -14.66 26.74
CA LEU A 319 0.31 -16.05 26.28
C LEU A 319 0.93 -16.13 24.88
N SER A 320 0.70 -15.10 24.05
CA SER A 320 1.31 -14.95 22.73
C SER A 320 2.76 -14.48 22.82
N HIS A 321 3.05 -13.60 23.77
CA HIS A 321 4.36 -13.01 24.00
C HIS A 321 4.76 -13.18 25.49
N PRO A 322 5.12 -14.40 25.91
CA PRO A 322 5.40 -14.67 27.31
C PRO A 322 6.66 -13.98 27.79
N GLU A 323 6.58 -13.50 29.02
CA GLU A 323 7.67 -12.83 29.70
C GLU A 323 8.22 -13.67 30.85
N TYR A 324 9.48 -13.44 31.17
CA TYR A 324 10.24 -14.19 32.14
C TYR A 324 10.88 -13.23 33.12
N ARG A 325 10.65 -13.48 34.41
CA ARG A 325 11.27 -12.73 35.48
C ARG A 325 12.68 -13.25 35.74
N VAL A 326 13.64 -12.34 35.64
CA VAL A 326 15.05 -12.65 35.78
C VAL A 326 15.45 -12.76 37.25
N SER A 327 16.22 -13.80 37.55
CA SER A 327 17.00 -13.96 38.77
C SER A 327 18.47 -14.14 38.42
N LEU A 328 19.34 -13.51 39.19
CA LEU A 328 20.77 -13.53 38.96
C LEU A 328 21.49 -14.09 40.17
N ASN A 329 22.26 -15.16 39.97
CA ASN A 329 22.94 -15.91 41.03
C ASN A 329 21.99 -16.30 42.18
N GLY A 330 20.75 -16.64 41.84
CA GLY A 330 19.71 -16.99 42.80
C GLY A 330 19.02 -15.80 43.49
N GLN A 331 19.40 -14.56 43.19
CA GLN A 331 18.73 -13.36 43.70
C GLN A 331 17.67 -12.88 42.68
N PRO A 332 16.39 -12.74 43.06
CA PRO A 332 15.34 -12.27 42.16
C PRO A 332 15.54 -10.80 41.80
N THR A 333 15.18 -10.44 40.57
CA THR A 333 15.15 -9.05 40.09
C THR A 333 13.75 -8.72 39.60
N ALA A 334 13.45 -7.43 39.42
CA ALA A 334 12.19 -6.99 38.82
C ALA A 334 12.19 -7.14 37.27
N LEU A 335 13.37 -7.37 36.68
CA LEU A 335 13.57 -7.33 35.24
C LEU A 335 12.83 -8.48 34.51
N LEU A 336 12.09 -8.11 33.47
CA LEU A 336 11.31 -8.99 32.60
C LEU A 336 11.95 -9.03 31.21
N ILE A 337 12.13 -10.25 30.70
CA ILE A 337 12.64 -10.53 29.35
C ILE A 337 11.65 -11.42 28.57
N SER A 338 11.72 -11.40 27.25
CA SER A 338 11.03 -12.38 26.40
C SER A 338 11.86 -13.66 26.25
N ALA A 339 11.23 -14.74 25.77
CA ALA A 339 11.90 -16.02 25.53
C ALA A 339 13.08 -15.93 24.54
N ASP A 340 12.99 -15.02 23.57
CA ASP A 340 13.96 -14.78 22.50
C ASP A 340 14.93 -13.63 22.81
N THR A 341 14.86 -13.05 24.01
CA THR A 341 15.76 -11.95 24.41
C THR A 341 17.22 -12.40 24.37
N ALA A 342 18.03 -11.68 23.58
CA ALA A 342 19.46 -11.90 23.53
C ALA A 342 20.14 -11.45 24.83
N ILE A 343 20.84 -12.38 25.48
CA ILE A 343 21.69 -12.12 26.65
C ILE A 343 23.15 -12.09 26.19
N ILE A 344 23.74 -10.90 26.09
CA ILE A 344 25.09 -10.71 25.56
C ILE A 344 26.07 -10.51 26.70
N TRP A 345 26.85 -11.55 27.00
CA TRP A 345 27.93 -11.48 27.99
C TRP A 345 29.15 -10.79 27.41
N ASN A 346 29.81 -9.97 28.23
CA ASN A 346 31.19 -9.54 27.98
C ASN A 346 32.10 -10.80 28.03
N PRO A 347 33.11 -10.92 27.15
CA PRO A 347 34.08 -12.01 27.19
C PRO A 347 34.71 -12.29 28.56
N ASP A 348 34.85 -11.28 29.41
CA ASP A 348 35.39 -11.43 30.77
C ASP A 348 34.45 -12.13 31.77
N GLY A 349 33.17 -12.31 31.40
CA GLY A 349 32.12 -12.91 32.22
C GLY A 349 31.66 -12.09 33.43
N ARG A 350 32.10 -10.83 33.57
CA ARG A 350 31.77 -9.95 34.70
C ARG A 350 30.58 -9.05 34.43
N SER A 351 30.15 -8.93 33.17
CA SER A 351 28.98 -8.15 32.79
C SER A 351 28.20 -8.76 31.63
N PHE A 352 26.92 -8.41 31.53
CA PHE A 352 26.09 -8.71 30.36
C PHE A 352 25.09 -7.60 30.10
N ALA A 353 24.61 -7.53 28.86
CA ALA A 353 23.54 -6.64 28.47
C ALA A 353 22.36 -7.40 27.85
N CYS A 354 21.16 -6.87 28.05
CA CYS A 354 19.94 -7.37 27.43
C CYS A 354 18.93 -6.23 27.18
N HIS A 355 17.97 -6.49 26.29
CA HIS A 355 16.83 -5.60 26.07
C HIS A 355 15.65 -6.10 26.91
N ALA A 356 15.21 -5.29 27.87
CA ALA A 356 14.30 -5.73 28.93
C ALA A 356 13.52 -4.56 29.53
N ARG A 357 12.49 -4.85 30.33
CA ARG A 357 11.76 -3.84 31.13
C ARG A 357 11.79 -4.22 32.61
N MET A 358 11.84 -3.23 33.51
CA MET A 358 11.83 -3.51 34.97
C MET A 358 10.44 -3.80 35.52
N ASP A 359 9.38 -3.41 34.82
CA ASP A 359 8.00 -3.69 35.19
C ASP A 359 7.11 -3.62 33.93
N ALA A 360 5.90 -4.17 34.01
CA ALA A 360 4.94 -4.22 32.91
C ALA A 360 4.54 -2.82 32.39
N GLU A 361 4.58 -1.80 33.25
CA GLU A 361 4.23 -0.42 32.88
C GLU A 361 5.40 0.36 32.25
N GLN A 362 6.65 -0.14 32.35
CA GLN A 362 7.81 0.56 31.82
C GLN A 362 8.09 0.17 30.36
N PRO A 363 8.57 1.12 29.54
CA PRO A 363 9.02 0.80 28.19
C PRO A 363 10.25 -0.11 28.25
N LEU A 364 10.42 -0.90 27.20
CA LEU A 364 11.64 -1.67 26.99
C LEU A 364 12.85 -0.74 26.90
N ASN A 365 13.95 -1.15 27.51
CA ASN A 365 15.22 -0.45 27.45
C ASN A 365 16.40 -1.44 27.44
N TYR A 366 17.59 -0.96 27.10
CA TYR A 366 18.81 -1.74 27.24
C TYR A 366 19.33 -1.63 28.66
N TRP A 367 19.55 -2.78 29.29
CA TRP A 367 20.06 -2.89 30.64
C TRP A 367 21.44 -3.54 30.62
N LEU A 368 22.37 -2.95 31.36
CA LEU A 368 23.68 -3.52 31.64
C LEU A 368 23.68 -3.99 33.10
N TRP A 369 24.09 -5.23 33.33
CA TRP A 369 24.46 -5.70 34.65
C TRP A 369 25.97 -5.90 34.73
N HIS A 370 26.57 -5.48 35.85
CA HIS A 370 27.97 -5.71 36.15
C HIS A 370 28.15 -6.20 37.59
N VAL A 371 29.04 -7.18 37.80
CA VAL A 371 29.22 -7.84 39.11
C VAL A 371 29.46 -6.87 40.28
N ASP A 372 30.26 -5.83 40.07
CA ASP A 372 30.60 -4.87 41.14
C ASP A 372 29.63 -3.67 41.22
N ARG A 373 28.86 -3.39 40.16
CA ARG A 373 28.06 -2.16 40.03
C ARG A 373 26.55 -2.40 40.05
N GLY A 374 26.11 -3.64 39.84
CA GLY A 374 24.71 -3.99 39.72
C GLY A 374 24.12 -3.59 38.36
N TRP A 375 22.81 -3.36 38.36
CA TRP A 375 22.04 -2.98 37.18
C TRP A 375 22.14 -1.50 36.88
N GLN A 376 22.29 -1.18 35.59
CA GLN A 376 22.29 0.18 35.07
C GLN A 376 21.52 0.21 33.74
N ALA A 377 20.62 1.18 33.59
CA ALA A 377 20.00 1.46 32.30
C ALA A 377 21.04 2.11 31.38
N LEU A 378 21.13 1.62 30.14
CA LEU A 378 21.92 2.27 29.11
C LEU A 378 21.14 3.45 28.50
N PRO A 379 21.85 4.45 27.97
CA PRO A 379 21.21 5.57 27.28
C PRO A 379 20.45 5.09 26.04
N SER A 380 19.52 5.93 25.56
CA SER A 380 18.87 5.69 24.26
C SER A 380 19.94 5.48 23.19
N PRO A 381 19.89 4.38 22.42
CA PRO A 381 20.89 4.10 21.40
C PRO A 381 20.97 5.18 20.32
N TRP A 382 19.87 5.87 20.07
CA TRP A 382 19.74 6.82 18.98
C TRP A 382 18.81 7.99 19.33
N VAL A 383 19.14 9.17 18.80
CA VAL A 383 18.29 10.36 18.84
C VAL A 383 17.91 10.68 17.39
N PRO A 384 16.66 10.46 16.97
CA PRO A 384 16.26 10.63 15.58
C PRO A 384 16.26 12.10 15.15
N ALA A 385 16.58 12.34 13.87
CA ALA A 385 16.48 13.64 13.21
C ALA A 385 15.63 13.50 11.94
N GLU A 386 14.67 14.39 11.73
CA GLU A 386 13.69 14.28 10.62
C GLU A 386 14.33 14.27 9.22
N SER A 387 15.46 14.97 9.05
CA SER A 387 16.15 15.09 7.75
C SER A 387 17.20 13.99 7.52
N GLU A 388 17.45 13.11 8.49
CA GLU A 388 18.39 11.98 8.36
C GLU A 388 17.67 10.68 7.97
N PRO A 389 18.40 9.65 7.49
CA PRO A 389 17.84 8.31 7.34
C PRO A 389 17.22 7.82 8.65
N SER A 390 16.01 7.27 8.59
CA SER A 390 15.39 6.66 9.76
C SER A 390 16.07 5.32 10.04
N LEU A 391 16.33 5.04 11.32
CA LEU A 391 16.91 3.79 11.76
C LEU A 391 15.82 2.82 12.24
N GLY A 392 16.03 1.54 11.94
CA GLY A 392 15.23 0.45 12.47
C GLY A 392 16.01 -0.47 13.41
N TRP A 393 15.46 -1.66 13.61
CA TRP A 393 15.52 -2.45 14.84
C TRP A 393 16.93 -2.80 15.33
N SER A 394 17.11 -2.80 16.65
CA SER A 394 18.43 -2.78 17.30
C SER A 394 18.74 -3.90 18.29
N ASP A 395 18.77 -5.13 17.81
CA ASP A 395 19.10 -6.26 18.67
C ASP A 395 20.55 -6.21 19.18
N PRO A 396 20.82 -6.53 20.46
CA PRO A 396 22.17 -6.66 21.00
C PRO A 396 23.01 -7.68 20.23
N LEU A 397 24.24 -7.32 19.86
CA LEU A 397 25.17 -8.18 19.12
C LEU A 397 26.42 -8.55 19.93
N GLU A 398 27.05 -7.56 20.56
CA GLU A 398 28.33 -7.73 21.23
C GLU A 398 28.45 -6.73 22.38
N LEU A 399 29.07 -7.14 23.48
CA LEU A 399 29.41 -6.30 24.61
C LEU A 399 30.91 -6.36 24.85
N ASP A 400 31.55 -5.20 24.88
CA ASP A 400 32.95 -5.03 25.32
C ASP A 400 33.02 -4.06 26.51
N ASP A 401 34.23 -3.72 26.96
CA ASP A 401 34.45 -2.86 28.13
C ASP A 401 34.02 -1.40 27.92
N HIS A 402 33.71 -1.00 26.69
CA HIS A 402 33.44 0.37 26.31
C HIS A 402 32.03 0.60 25.78
N CYS A 403 31.49 -0.37 25.04
CA CYS A 403 30.21 -0.23 24.37
C CYS A 403 29.41 -1.53 24.25
N LEU A 404 28.10 -1.35 24.13
CA LEU A 404 27.17 -2.35 23.62
C LEU A 404 26.96 -2.09 22.13
N ARG A 405 27.29 -3.06 21.28
CA ARG A 405 26.98 -3.01 19.85
C ARG A 405 25.59 -3.57 19.60
N LEU A 406 24.75 -2.77 18.97
CA LEU A 406 23.43 -3.18 18.50
C LEU A 406 23.44 -3.32 16.98
N SER A 407 22.67 -4.26 16.45
CA SER A 407 22.32 -4.26 15.03
C SER A 407 21.46 -3.03 14.72
N SER A 408 21.41 -2.59 13.46
CA SER A 408 20.40 -1.66 12.99
C SER A 408 20.42 -1.63 11.46
N TYR A 409 19.52 -0.85 10.88
CA TYR A 409 19.47 -0.61 9.45
C TYR A 409 18.95 0.81 9.15
N PHE A 410 19.34 1.36 8.00
CA PHE A 410 18.68 2.54 7.45
C PHE A 410 17.47 2.18 6.61
N ASP A 411 16.49 3.07 6.61
CA ASP A 411 15.40 3.06 5.64
C ASP A 411 15.90 3.07 4.20
N TYR A 412 15.07 2.52 3.32
CA TYR A 412 15.25 2.65 1.89
C TYR A 412 14.39 3.80 1.35
N PRO A 413 14.99 4.91 0.87
CA PRO A 413 14.24 6.03 0.30
C PRO A 413 13.78 5.69 -1.11
N GLN A 414 12.48 5.52 -1.31
CA GLN A 414 11.89 5.16 -2.59
C GLN A 414 11.02 6.30 -3.16
N PRO A 415 11.24 6.73 -4.42
CA PRO A 415 10.30 7.64 -5.08
C PRO A 415 8.90 7.05 -5.23
N ASP A 416 7.89 7.89 -5.13
CA ASP A 416 6.47 7.51 -5.17
C ASP A 416 5.98 7.00 -6.55
N CYS A 417 6.70 7.30 -7.63
CA CYS A 417 6.43 6.80 -8.99
C CYS A 417 7.58 5.91 -9.53
N GLY A 418 8.17 5.10 -8.65
CA GLY A 418 9.19 4.12 -9.02
C GLY A 418 10.59 4.72 -9.14
N ARG A 419 10.99 5.17 -10.34
CA ARG A 419 12.32 5.79 -10.59
C ARG A 419 12.34 7.30 -10.41
N TYR A 420 11.17 7.90 -10.36
CA TYR A 420 11.01 9.31 -10.18
C TYR A 420 9.86 9.54 -9.22
N GLY A 421 9.72 10.76 -8.75
CA GLY A 421 8.63 11.08 -7.87
C GLY A 421 8.62 12.50 -7.38
N TYR A 422 7.60 12.81 -6.60
CA TYR A 422 7.49 14.08 -5.87
C TYR A 422 7.62 13.90 -4.35
N ARG A 423 7.81 12.65 -3.92
CA ARG A 423 8.06 12.27 -2.53
C ARG A 423 9.08 11.13 -2.50
N LEU A 424 9.81 11.04 -1.40
CA LEU A 424 10.63 9.88 -1.06
C LEU A 424 9.98 9.19 0.15
N HIS A 425 9.52 7.96 -0.04
CA HIS A 425 8.99 7.11 1.03
C HIS A 425 10.11 6.37 1.74
N SER A 426 10.04 6.29 3.06
CA SER A 426 10.94 5.47 3.88
C SER A 426 10.40 4.04 3.98
N VAL A 427 11.03 3.11 3.29
CA VAL A 427 10.70 1.68 3.36
C VAL A 427 11.57 1.00 4.43
N HIS A 428 10.92 0.41 5.43
CA HIS A 428 11.56 -0.25 6.60
C HIS A 428 11.59 -1.78 6.50
N SER A 429 11.51 -2.31 5.28
CA SER A 429 11.63 -3.74 5.02
C SER A 429 12.48 -4.01 3.79
N ASP A 430 13.07 -5.21 3.73
CA ASP A 430 13.70 -5.68 2.51
C ASP A 430 12.64 -5.77 1.41
N CYS A 431 12.97 -5.26 0.22
CA CYS A 431 12.03 -5.16 -0.89
C CYS A 431 12.64 -5.70 -2.18
N GLU A 432 11.81 -5.94 -3.19
CA GLU A 432 12.34 -6.18 -4.53
C GLU A 432 12.78 -4.85 -5.16
N SER A 433 13.87 -4.88 -5.92
CA SER A 433 14.34 -3.74 -6.70
C SER A 433 14.73 -4.18 -8.10
N ARG A 434 14.61 -3.28 -9.06
CA ARG A 434 15.09 -3.51 -10.42
C ARG A 434 16.62 -3.48 -10.46
N ILE A 435 17.23 -4.49 -11.07
CA ILE A 435 18.68 -4.60 -11.26
C ILE A 435 19.12 -4.47 -12.72
N GLY A 436 18.17 -4.44 -13.65
CA GLY A 436 18.44 -4.28 -15.07
C GLY A 436 17.25 -4.68 -15.93
N HIS A 437 17.53 -4.95 -17.20
CA HIS A 437 16.55 -5.38 -18.19
C HIS A 437 17.10 -6.56 -19.00
N ALA A 438 16.22 -7.48 -19.36
CA ALA A 438 16.50 -8.45 -20.41
C ALA A 438 16.57 -7.75 -21.78
N ALA A 439 17.09 -8.44 -22.80
CA ALA A 439 17.28 -7.85 -24.14
C ALA A 439 15.97 -7.34 -24.79
N ASN A 440 14.81 -7.91 -24.43
CA ASN A 440 13.48 -7.47 -24.87
C ASN A 440 12.86 -6.41 -23.95
N GLY A 441 13.62 -5.84 -23.02
CA GLY A 441 13.18 -4.78 -22.12
C GLY A 441 12.42 -5.24 -20.89
N ARG A 442 12.23 -6.55 -20.69
CA ARG A 442 11.60 -7.07 -19.46
C ARG A 442 12.45 -6.69 -18.25
N MET A 443 11.79 -6.20 -17.21
CA MET A 443 12.44 -5.83 -15.96
C MET A 443 13.07 -7.06 -15.30
N GLN A 444 14.35 -6.97 -14.92
CA GLN A 444 15.02 -7.94 -14.05
C GLN A 444 15.00 -7.42 -12.62
N VAL A 445 14.53 -8.24 -11.70
CA VAL A 445 14.37 -7.88 -10.29
C VAL A 445 15.22 -8.78 -9.41
N ALA A 446 15.70 -8.21 -8.31
CA ALA A 446 16.32 -8.97 -7.23
C ALA A 446 15.95 -8.36 -5.90
N GLN A 447 16.03 -9.17 -4.85
CA GLN A 447 15.89 -8.69 -3.48
C GLN A 447 16.94 -7.62 -3.21
N ARG A 448 16.50 -6.55 -2.56
CA ARG A 448 17.34 -5.50 -1.97
C ARG A 448 17.25 -5.65 -0.46
N GLN A 449 18.43 -5.66 0.14
CA GLN A 449 18.59 -5.65 1.57
C GLN A 449 18.70 -4.19 2.02
N LEU A 450 18.08 -3.86 3.15
CA LEU A 450 18.32 -2.56 3.79
C LEU A 450 19.79 -2.39 4.16
N THR A 451 20.24 -1.13 4.26
CA THR A 451 21.62 -0.84 4.62
C THR A 451 21.85 -1.18 6.08
N ARG A 452 22.56 -2.27 6.34
CA ARG A 452 22.85 -2.73 7.70
C ARG A 452 23.96 -1.88 8.32
N VAL A 453 23.73 -1.45 9.54
CA VAL A 453 24.68 -0.70 10.37
C VAL A 453 24.73 -1.31 11.77
N GLN A 454 25.71 -0.88 12.56
CA GLN A 454 25.77 -1.17 13.99
C GLN A 454 25.83 0.12 14.78
N LEU A 455 25.18 0.12 15.94
CA LEU A 455 25.22 1.23 16.89
C LEU A 455 26.14 0.81 18.04
N ALA A 456 27.28 1.48 18.19
CA ALA A 456 28.18 1.29 19.31
C ALA A 456 27.78 2.27 20.43
N VAL A 457 26.87 1.82 21.29
CA VAL A 457 26.30 2.59 22.40
C VAL A 457 27.27 2.57 23.57
N PRO A 458 27.77 3.70 24.05
CA PRO A 458 28.71 3.72 25.17
C PRO A 458 28.04 3.23 26.46
N LEU A 459 28.80 2.50 27.29
CA LEU A 459 28.28 1.99 28.59
C LEU A 459 28.09 3.10 29.64
N THR A 460 28.64 4.28 29.38
CA THR A 460 28.56 5.46 30.24
C THR A 460 28.24 6.69 29.40
N GLY A 461 27.44 7.60 29.95
CA GLY A 461 27.02 8.83 29.28
C GLY A 461 25.54 9.09 29.48
N ASP A 462 25.07 10.22 28.96
CA ASP A 462 23.70 10.69 29.09
C ASP A 462 22.84 10.48 27.84
N GLY A 463 23.40 9.89 26.78
CA GLY A 463 22.66 9.56 25.56
C GLY A 463 22.33 10.76 24.67
N GLN A 464 23.08 11.86 24.80
CA GLN A 464 22.92 13.01 23.91
C GLN A 464 23.22 12.67 22.45
N ARG A 465 22.75 13.54 21.54
CA ARG A 465 23.05 13.44 20.11
C ARG A 465 24.56 13.33 19.92
N GLY A 466 24.98 12.31 19.16
CA GLY A 466 26.39 12.04 18.87
C GLY A 466 27.13 11.19 19.90
N ALA A 467 26.51 10.80 21.03
CA ALA A 467 27.12 9.89 22.00
C ALA A 467 27.36 8.49 21.44
N THR A 468 26.42 8.00 20.61
CA THR A 468 26.52 6.70 19.93
C THR A 468 27.32 6.84 18.64
N ARG A 469 28.32 5.97 18.46
CA ARG A 469 29.06 5.86 17.21
C ARG A 469 28.35 4.88 16.26
N ILE A 470 28.31 5.20 14.97
CA ILE A 470 27.65 4.36 13.97
C ILE A 470 28.72 3.65 13.14
N GLU A 471 28.55 2.36 12.93
CA GLU A 471 29.49 1.52 12.18
C GLU A 471 28.79 0.94 10.94
N SER A 472 29.38 1.15 9.75
CA SER A 472 28.82 0.66 8.49
C SER A 472 28.81 -0.87 8.43
N ALA A 473 28.16 -1.44 7.40
CA ALA A 473 28.49 -2.79 6.96
C ALA A 473 30.01 -2.93 6.68
N PRO A 474 30.59 -4.15 6.78
CA PRO A 474 32.02 -4.32 6.54
C PRO A 474 32.42 -3.92 5.12
N VAL A 475 33.40 -3.04 5.02
CA VAL A 475 34.22 -2.74 3.85
C VAL A 475 35.49 -3.61 3.87
N ALA A 476 36.35 -3.47 2.85
CA ALA A 476 37.58 -4.24 2.63
C ALA A 476 38.26 -4.76 3.92
N ASN A 477 38.72 -6.02 3.88
CA ASN A 477 39.30 -6.73 5.03
C ASN A 477 38.38 -6.85 6.26
N LYS A 478 37.06 -6.83 6.05
CA LYS A 478 36.02 -6.90 7.10
C LYS A 478 36.06 -5.73 8.10
N THR A 479 36.71 -4.62 7.74
CA THR A 479 36.73 -3.40 8.56
C THR A 479 35.39 -2.66 8.40
N ARG A 480 34.89 -1.98 9.43
CA ARG A 480 33.72 -1.11 9.31
C ARG A 480 34.13 0.36 9.28
N ALA A 481 33.47 1.16 8.46
CA ALA A 481 33.60 2.60 8.53
C ALA A 481 32.89 3.09 9.79
N GLN A 482 33.56 3.94 10.56
CA GLN A 482 33.07 4.49 11.82
C GLN A 482 32.70 5.95 11.65
N PHE A 483 31.44 6.28 11.96
CA PHE A 483 30.88 7.63 11.88
C PHE A 483 30.71 8.20 13.28
N THR A 484 31.36 9.34 13.53
CA THR A 484 31.29 10.05 14.80
C THR A 484 30.74 11.45 14.55
N TRP A 485 29.61 11.76 15.18
CA TRP A 485 28.93 13.06 15.04
C TRP A 485 29.82 14.21 15.51
N GLN A 486 29.72 15.36 14.84
CA GLN A 486 30.46 16.58 15.20
C GLN A 486 29.54 17.78 15.40
N GLN A 487 28.57 17.99 14.51
CA GLN A 487 27.68 19.15 14.53
C GLN A 487 26.43 18.90 13.70
N ASP A 488 25.39 19.71 13.91
CA ASP A 488 24.23 19.79 13.01
C ASP A 488 24.24 21.09 12.21
N ASN A 489 23.66 21.08 11.02
CA ASN A 489 23.35 22.31 10.29
C ASN A 489 21.93 22.82 10.63
N SER A 490 21.58 24.01 10.15
CA SER A 490 20.26 24.61 10.39
C SER A 490 19.08 23.87 9.74
N LEU A 491 19.35 22.89 8.87
CA LEU A 491 18.35 22.00 8.27
C LEU A 491 18.15 20.70 9.08
N GLY A 492 18.85 20.56 10.22
CA GLY A 492 18.74 19.38 11.09
C GLY A 492 19.53 18.15 10.63
N LEU A 493 20.40 18.29 9.62
CA LEU A 493 21.34 17.25 9.19
C LEU A 493 22.59 17.26 10.06
N GLY A 494 23.06 16.10 10.50
CA GLY A 494 24.32 15.92 11.21
C GLY A 494 25.51 15.75 10.26
N GLY A 495 26.63 16.37 10.64
CA GLY A 495 27.94 16.19 10.04
C GLY A 495 28.80 15.24 10.87
N TYR A 496 29.31 14.20 10.24
CA TYR A 496 30.05 13.11 10.88
C TYR A 496 31.48 13.03 10.32
N THR A 497 32.47 12.83 11.19
CA THR A 497 33.77 12.32 10.73
C THR A 497 33.61 10.84 10.36
N CYS A 498 34.38 10.38 9.36
CA CYS A 498 34.36 9.00 8.93
C CYS A 498 35.76 8.42 8.97
N ARG A 499 35.94 7.30 9.69
CA ARG A 499 37.22 6.60 9.80
C ARG A 499 37.08 5.15 9.34
N ILE A 500 37.99 4.70 8.48
CA ILE A 500 38.07 3.31 8.01
C ILE A 500 39.43 2.75 8.46
N ALA A 501 39.44 1.86 9.45
CA ALA A 501 40.66 1.42 10.14
C ALA A 501 41.48 2.60 10.68
N ASP A 502 42.71 2.77 10.22
CA ASP A 502 43.63 3.88 10.52
C ASP A 502 43.44 5.11 9.62
N TRP A 503 42.60 5.02 8.59
CA TRP A 503 42.39 6.08 7.62
C TRP A 503 41.20 6.96 8.00
N GLU A 504 41.48 8.18 8.44
CA GLU A 504 40.47 9.22 8.63
C GLU A 504 40.20 9.93 7.31
N LEU A 505 38.94 9.93 6.86
CA LEU A 505 38.53 10.56 5.62
C LEU A 505 38.46 12.07 5.81
N PRO A 506 38.96 12.88 4.85
CA PRO A 506 38.94 14.33 4.95
C PRO A 506 37.50 14.87 4.89
N GLY A 507 37.20 15.85 5.74
CA GLY A 507 35.91 16.54 5.77
C GLY A 507 34.85 15.87 6.64
N LEU A 508 33.63 16.40 6.57
CA LEU A 508 32.46 15.87 7.25
C LEU A 508 31.51 15.24 6.23
N TRP A 509 30.77 14.23 6.68
CA TRP A 509 29.90 13.40 5.84
C TRP A 509 28.51 13.35 6.46
N LEU A 510 27.49 13.25 5.61
CA LEU A 510 26.15 12.87 6.08
C LEU A 510 26.15 11.40 6.48
N LEU A 511 25.22 11.04 7.37
CA LEU A 511 25.08 9.66 7.85
C LEU A 511 24.66 8.67 6.74
N ASP A 512 23.90 9.12 5.74
CA ASP A 512 23.42 8.28 4.65
C ASP A 512 24.60 7.76 3.79
N HIS A 513 24.90 6.47 3.92
CA HIS A 513 25.99 5.80 3.22
C HIS A 513 25.57 4.45 2.65
N ARG A 514 26.25 3.95 1.61
CA ARG A 514 26.04 2.60 1.07
C ARG A 514 27.35 1.88 0.87
N VAL A 515 27.47 0.67 1.39
CA VAL A 515 28.59 -0.23 1.09
C VAL A 515 28.23 -1.05 -0.14
N SER A 516 29.11 -1.09 -1.14
CA SER A 516 28.91 -1.93 -2.33
C SER A 516 28.80 -3.40 -1.91
N ASN A 517 27.96 -4.18 -2.59
CA ASN A 517 27.84 -5.61 -2.34
C ASN A 517 29.16 -6.42 -2.52
N THR A 518 30.20 -5.82 -3.12
CA THR A 518 31.55 -6.41 -3.20
C THR A 518 32.39 -6.16 -1.95
N GLY A 519 31.95 -5.26 -1.06
CA GLY A 519 32.70 -4.81 0.12
C GLY A 519 33.88 -3.88 -0.18
N ARG A 520 34.22 -3.63 -1.45
CA ARG A 520 35.38 -2.79 -1.81
C ARG A 520 35.11 -1.29 -1.61
N TYR A 521 33.90 -0.86 -1.94
CA TYR A 521 33.55 0.56 -2.02
C TYR A 521 32.52 0.95 -0.96
N ILE A 522 32.61 2.20 -0.49
CA ILE A 522 31.56 2.87 0.27
C ILE A 522 31.22 4.21 -0.38
N ALA A 523 29.95 4.47 -0.62
CA ALA A 523 29.43 5.74 -1.12
C ALA A 523 29.01 6.64 0.05
N LEU A 524 29.42 7.90 0.00
CA LEU A 524 29.22 8.92 1.03
C LEU A 524 28.71 10.22 0.41
N ILE A 525 27.91 10.97 1.16
CA ILE A 525 27.46 12.31 0.78
C ILE A 525 28.23 13.34 1.64
N PRO A 526 28.92 14.33 1.05
CA PRO A 526 29.57 15.39 1.82
C PRO A 526 28.57 16.20 2.65
N PHE A 527 28.91 16.50 3.91
CA PHE A 527 28.17 17.43 4.73
C PHE A 527 28.47 18.87 4.29
N THR A 528 27.42 19.68 4.15
CA THR A 528 27.51 21.08 3.72
C THR A 528 26.68 21.96 4.65
N LEU A 529 27.15 23.21 4.82
CA LEU A 529 26.43 24.23 5.57
C LEU A 529 25.63 25.10 4.58
N PRO A 530 24.37 25.47 4.89
CA PRO A 530 23.61 26.42 4.10
C PRO A 530 24.40 27.72 3.87
N PRO A 531 24.29 28.33 2.68
CA PRO A 531 23.27 28.10 1.63
C PRO A 531 23.50 26.89 0.72
N ALA A 532 24.62 26.18 0.86
CA ALA A 532 24.96 25.06 0.01
C ALA A 532 24.22 23.76 0.38
N THR A 533 24.16 22.86 -0.60
CA THR A 533 23.74 21.46 -0.46
C THR A 533 24.79 20.53 -1.05
N ALA A 534 24.63 19.22 -0.86
CA ALA A 534 25.53 18.25 -1.44
C ALA A 534 25.42 18.22 -2.97
N GLY A 535 26.41 18.81 -3.65
CA GLY A 535 26.49 18.89 -5.11
C GLY A 535 27.14 17.69 -5.80
N HIS A 536 27.52 16.66 -5.05
CA HIS A 536 28.09 15.42 -5.58
C HIS A 536 28.04 14.30 -4.53
N VAL A 537 28.22 13.05 -4.99
CA VAL A 537 28.50 11.89 -4.14
C VAL A 537 29.97 11.54 -4.26
N VAL A 538 30.56 11.01 -3.18
CA VAL A 538 31.92 10.50 -3.17
C VAL A 538 31.89 8.98 -3.00
N VAL A 539 32.58 8.25 -3.87
CA VAL A 539 32.85 6.83 -3.67
C VAL A 539 34.27 6.68 -3.15
N VAL A 540 34.38 6.07 -1.98
CA VAL A 540 35.63 5.69 -1.34
C VAL A 540 36.00 4.28 -1.81
N ASP A 541 37.17 4.12 -2.42
CA ASP A 541 37.80 2.82 -2.60
C ASP A 541 38.64 2.51 -1.36
N ALA A 542 38.12 1.62 -0.50
CA ALA A 542 38.78 1.27 0.75
C ALA A 542 40.05 0.43 0.54
N GLN A 543 40.19 -0.22 -0.62
CA GLN A 543 41.35 -1.03 -0.95
C GLN A 543 42.50 -0.17 -1.47
N GLU A 544 42.22 0.74 -2.40
CA GLU A 544 43.22 1.65 -2.99
C GLU A 544 43.40 2.95 -2.18
N ARG A 545 42.62 3.15 -1.11
CA ARG A 545 42.56 4.37 -0.28
C ARG A 545 42.36 5.63 -1.13
N GLN A 546 41.40 5.59 -2.04
CA GLN A 546 41.10 6.66 -2.99
C GLN A 546 39.69 7.21 -2.80
N LEU A 547 39.52 8.52 -3.04
CA LEU A 547 38.23 9.21 -3.11
C LEU A 547 37.91 9.55 -4.57
N MET A 548 36.71 9.21 -5.03
CA MET A 548 36.24 9.50 -6.39
C MET A 548 34.95 10.33 -6.32
N ASN A 549 35.00 11.54 -6.84
CA ASN A 549 33.84 12.44 -6.87
C ASN A 549 32.97 12.14 -8.10
N SER A 550 31.66 12.25 -7.93
CA SER A 550 30.72 12.19 -9.04
C SER A 550 30.77 13.48 -9.87
N PRO A 551 30.25 13.45 -11.10
CA PRO A 551 29.84 14.68 -11.76
C PRO A 551 28.88 15.51 -10.87
N PRO A 552 28.71 16.82 -11.13
CA PRO A 552 27.77 17.64 -10.38
C PRO A 552 26.34 17.09 -10.41
N LEU A 553 25.74 16.93 -9.24
CA LEU A 553 24.36 16.50 -9.05
C LEU A 553 23.87 16.88 -7.65
N LEU A 554 22.67 17.46 -7.56
CA LEU A 554 22.02 17.76 -6.29
C LEU A 554 21.54 16.48 -5.63
N VAL A 555 22.29 16.00 -4.64
CA VAL A 555 22.02 14.73 -3.97
C VAL A 555 20.89 14.89 -2.95
N ALA A 556 19.86 14.05 -3.05
CA ALA A 556 18.86 13.92 -2.00
C ALA A 556 19.19 12.76 -1.04
N ARG A 557 19.36 11.54 -1.58
CA ARG A 557 19.59 10.32 -0.81
C ARG A 557 20.34 9.26 -1.62
N LEU A 558 21.06 8.36 -0.95
CA LEU A 558 21.64 7.18 -1.59
C LEU A 558 20.60 6.05 -1.69
N LEU A 559 20.56 5.34 -2.82
CA LEU A 559 19.54 4.31 -3.07
C LEU A 559 20.11 2.91 -2.92
N ASP A 560 21.17 2.58 -3.68
CA ASP A 560 21.72 1.23 -3.77
C ASP A 560 23.15 1.24 -4.32
N PHE A 561 23.93 0.20 -4.02
CA PHE A 561 25.28 0.04 -4.55
C PHE A 561 25.58 -1.43 -4.88
N ARG A 562 25.47 -1.78 -6.17
CA ARG A 562 25.65 -3.14 -6.68
C ARG A 562 26.77 -3.21 -7.70
N GLY A 563 27.82 -3.96 -7.36
CA GLY A 563 29.02 -4.07 -8.17
C GLY A 563 29.61 -2.68 -8.41
N PRO A 564 29.84 -2.29 -9.67
CA PRO A 564 30.31 -0.96 -10.03
C PRO A 564 29.18 0.07 -10.20
N LYS A 565 27.92 -0.24 -9.87
CA LYS A 565 26.79 0.68 -10.08
C LYS A 565 26.28 1.25 -8.77
N LEU A 566 26.34 2.56 -8.65
CA LEU A 566 25.77 3.34 -7.55
C LEU A 566 24.48 4.02 -8.03
N SER A 567 23.39 3.84 -7.30
CA SER A 567 22.10 4.50 -7.56
C SER A 567 21.86 5.61 -6.53
N VAL A 568 21.46 6.78 -7.00
CA VAL A 568 21.30 8.01 -6.21
C VAL A 568 19.96 8.66 -6.56
N ALA A 569 19.20 9.12 -5.56
CA ALA A 569 18.07 10.01 -5.78
C ALA A 569 18.60 11.45 -5.82
N VAL A 570 18.27 12.15 -6.90
CA VAL A 570 18.73 13.51 -7.15
C VAL A 570 17.56 14.45 -7.35
N ILE A 571 17.73 15.69 -6.91
CA ILE A 571 16.75 16.76 -7.13
C ILE A 571 16.98 17.31 -8.54
N ARG A 572 15.95 17.23 -9.38
CA ARG A 572 15.99 17.67 -10.78
C ARG A 572 15.19 18.95 -11.05
N GLY A 573 14.35 19.36 -10.11
CA GLY A 573 13.56 20.58 -10.23
C GLY A 573 12.40 20.64 -9.24
N ARG A 574 11.47 21.56 -9.50
CA ARG A 574 10.18 21.66 -8.81
C ARG A 574 9.05 21.73 -9.81
N LEU A 575 7.90 21.22 -9.40
CA LEU A 575 6.64 21.34 -10.11
C LEU A 575 5.65 22.09 -9.23
N ASP A 576 4.94 23.05 -9.80
CA ASP A 576 3.82 23.71 -9.11
C ASP A 576 2.78 22.69 -8.62
N GLN A 577 2.24 22.91 -7.42
CA GLN A 577 1.41 21.94 -6.70
C GLN A 577 0.15 21.53 -7.48
N ASP A 578 -0.48 22.49 -8.16
CA ASP A 578 -1.72 22.28 -8.93
C ASP A 578 -1.48 21.76 -10.36
N ARG A 579 -0.22 21.68 -10.79
CA ARG A 579 0.13 21.31 -12.17
C ARG A 579 0.25 19.79 -12.32
N HIS A 580 -0.34 19.26 -13.39
CA HIS A 580 -0.24 17.84 -13.72
C HIS A 580 1.15 17.50 -14.27
N SER A 581 1.75 16.44 -13.74
CA SER A 581 3.04 15.89 -14.18
C SER A 581 2.89 15.07 -15.46
N SER A 582 3.82 15.18 -16.41
CA SER A 582 3.89 14.26 -17.57
C SER A 582 5.34 13.87 -17.87
N PRO A 583 5.59 12.77 -18.60
CA PRO A 583 6.93 12.45 -19.06
C PRO A 583 7.63 13.55 -19.88
N LEU A 584 6.88 14.41 -20.59
CA LEU A 584 7.44 15.56 -21.30
C LEU A 584 7.81 16.73 -20.39
N GLN A 585 7.13 16.86 -19.24
CA GLN A 585 7.32 17.95 -18.31
C GLN A 585 7.11 17.45 -16.88
N ARG A 586 8.23 17.13 -16.23
CA ARG A 586 8.29 16.68 -14.83
C ARG A 586 8.49 17.81 -13.82
N PHE A 587 8.95 18.96 -14.29
CA PHE A 587 9.17 20.15 -13.48
C PHE A 587 9.06 21.38 -14.38
N ASP A 588 8.77 22.53 -13.78
CA ASP A 588 8.74 23.84 -14.43
C ASP A 588 9.72 24.84 -13.82
N GLN A 589 10.38 24.46 -12.72
CA GLN A 589 11.47 25.21 -12.12
C GLN A 589 12.73 24.35 -12.05
N SER A 590 13.78 24.77 -12.76
CA SER A 590 15.10 24.13 -12.68
C SER A 590 15.78 24.44 -11.35
N PRO A 591 16.59 23.52 -10.82
CA PRO A 591 17.31 23.77 -9.59
C PRO A 591 18.48 24.74 -9.82
N PRO A 592 18.88 25.52 -8.80
CA PRO A 592 20.11 26.30 -8.85
C PRO A 592 21.35 25.39 -8.75
N GLU A 593 22.54 25.98 -8.86
CA GLU A 593 23.79 25.31 -8.53
C GLU A 593 23.81 24.88 -7.05
N ALA A 594 24.60 23.84 -6.74
CA ALA A 594 24.61 23.25 -5.39
C ALA A 594 25.03 24.22 -4.28
N GLU A 595 25.83 25.24 -4.59
CA GLU A 595 26.27 26.29 -3.68
C GLU A 595 25.10 27.13 -3.11
N ASP A 596 23.99 27.23 -3.86
CA ASP A 596 22.77 27.97 -3.49
C ASP A 596 21.54 27.05 -3.33
N GLY A 597 21.77 25.73 -3.25
CA GLY A 597 20.71 24.72 -3.33
C GLY A 597 19.83 24.58 -2.08
N ALA A 598 20.26 25.05 -0.90
CA ALA A 598 19.59 24.72 0.37
C ALA A 598 18.13 25.20 0.41
N ALA A 599 17.91 26.47 0.11
CA ALA A 599 16.57 27.06 0.06
C ALA A 599 15.70 26.44 -1.06
N PHE A 600 16.31 25.89 -2.10
CA PHE A 600 15.58 25.16 -3.14
C PHE A 600 15.11 23.78 -2.65
N SER A 601 15.82 23.13 -1.73
CA SER A 601 15.49 21.80 -1.19
C SER A 601 14.48 21.79 -0.04
N GLU A 602 14.20 22.94 0.58
CA GLU A 602 13.23 23.06 1.68
C GLU A 602 11.78 22.85 1.24
N HIS A 603 10.92 22.41 2.15
CA HIS A 603 9.49 22.27 1.84
C HIS A 603 8.85 23.61 1.44
N ARG A 604 8.00 23.60 0.41
CA ARG A 604 7.17 24.74 0.01
C ARG A 604 5.74 24.26 -0.23
N ALA A 605 4.75 25.05 0.19
CA ALA A 605 3.34 24.67 0.06
C ALA A 605 2.80 24.80 -1.38
N ASP A 606 3.43 25.66 -2.19
CA ASP A 606 3.03 25.99 -3.56
C ASP A 606 3.63 25.05 -4.62
N SER A 607 4.63 24.26 -4.25
CA SER A 607 5.44 23.48 -5.18
C SER A 607 6.01 22.24 -4.52
N ARG A 608 6.23 21.22 -5.34
CA ARG A 608 6.79 19.92 -4.94
C ARG A 608 8.12 19.67 -5.63
N LEU A 609 9.09 19.13 -4.90
CA LEU A 609 10.37 18.72 -5.45
C LEU A 609 10.19 17.54 -6.40
N TYR A 610 10.91 17.55 -7.52
CA TYR A 610 11.00 16.44 -8.43
C TYR A 610 12.29 15.66 -8.19
N TYR A 611 12.13 14.41 -7.76
CA TYR A 611 13.22 13.46 -7.52
C TYR A 611 13.33 12.50 -8.69
N GLU A 612 14.55 12.16 -9.07
CA GLU A 612 14.84 11.18 -10.12
C GLU A 612 15.99 10.25 -9.70
N TRP A 613 15.96 9.01 -10.18
CA TRP A 613 17.06 8.06 -10.05
C TRP A 613 18.17 8.34 -11.06
N CYS A 614 19.33 8.74 -10.55
CA CYS A 614 20.58 8.76 -11.28
C CYS A 614 21.40 7.51 -10.99
N GLU A 615 21.90 6.83 -12.03
CA GLU A 615 22.84 5.73 -11.89
C GLU A 615 24.24 6.21 -12.26
N LEU A 616 25.24 5.89 -11.43
CA LEU A 616 26.65 6.19 -11.63
C LEU A 616 27.42 4.88 -11.80
N ASN A 617 28.32 4.82 -12.78
CA ASN A 617 29.28 3.74 -12.94
C ASN A 617 30.61 4.12 -12.28
N VAL A 618 31.12 3.21 -11.46
CA VAL A 618 32.42 3.27 -10.79
C VAL A 618 33.45 2.56 -11.66
N SER A 619 34.49 3.28 -12.08
CA SER A 619 35.66 2.71 -12.72
C SER A 619 36.94 3.25 -12.07
N PRO A 620 38.12 2.66 -12.37
CA PRO A 620 39.39 3.19 -11.89
C PRO A 620 39.67 4.64 -12.33
N GLN A 621 39.00 5.14 -13.37
CA GLN A 621 39.14 6.51 -13.88
C GLN A 621 38.23 7.51 -13.14
N GLY A 622 37.31 7.04 -12.30
CA GLY A 622 36.37 7.86 -11.54
C GLY A 622 34.91 7.45 -11.77
N LEU A 623 34.01 8.35 -11.37
CA LEU A 623 32.57 8.17 -11.48
C LEU A 623 32.03 8.80 -12.75
N THR A 624 31.16 8.07 -13.45
CA THR A 624 30.49 8.55 -14.67
C THR A 624 28.99 8.33 -14.57
N ALA A 625 28.19 9.32 -14.94
CA ALA A 625 26.74 9.16 -14.99
C ALA A 625 26.34 8.25 -16.15
N LEU A 626 25.50 7.27 -15.87
CA LEU A 626 24.87 6.43 -16.88
C LEU A 626 23.63 7.13 -17.42
N PRO A 627 23.36 7.03 -18.73
CA PRO A 627 22.11 7.54 -19.30
C PRO A 627 20.90 6.83 -18.67
N ASP A 628 19.80 7.55 -18.55
CA ASP A 628 18.52 7.02 -18.08
C ASP A 628 17.81 6.13 -19.13
N TRP A 629 18.33 6.12 -20.36
CA TRP A 629 17.91 5.30 -21.50
C TRP A 629 18.95 4.23 -21.88
N ARG A 630 18.49 3.21 -22.60
CA ARG A 630 19.35 2.14 -23.16
C ARG A 630 19.24 2.04 -24.68
N LEU A 631 20.33 1.64 -25.34
CA LEU A 631 20.29 1.28 -26.76
C LEU A 631 19.77 -0.15 -26.94
N VAL A 632 18.77 -0.35 -27.79
CA VAL A 632 18.18 -1.68 -28.04
C VAL A 632 18.41 -2.14 -29.47
N LYS A 633 18.63 -3.45 -29.64
CA LYS A 633 18.90 -4.08 -30.94
C LYS A 633 17.75 -4.95 -31.46
N GLN A 634 16.68 -5.09 -30.68
CA GLN A 634 15.53 -5.91 -31.01
C GLN A 634 14.24 -5.24 -30.52
N PRO A 635 13.07 -5.63 -31.08
CA PRO A 635 11.78 -5.14 -30.61
C PRO A 635 11.63 -5.38 -29.10
N GLN A 636 11.14 -4.35 -28.41
CA GLN A 636 10.87 -4.43 -26.99
C GLN A 636 9.49 -5.06 -26.75
N SER A 637 9.32 -5.72 -25.60
CA SER A 637 8.05 -6.31 -25.20
C SER A 637 7.03 -5.22 -24.85
N ALA A 638 5.74 -5.53 -24.95
CA ALA A 638 4.63 -4.70 -24.46
C ALA A 638 4.71 -4.35 -22.95
N ILE A 639 5.47 -5.14 -22.18
CA ILE A 639 5.73 -4.91 -20.75
C ILE A 639 7.12 -4.30 -20.49
N ALA A 640 7.82 -3.87 -21.54
CA ALA A 640 9.19 -3.40 -21.39
C ALA A 640 9.25 -2.13 -20.54
N ASP A 641 10.19 -2.11 -19.61
CA ASP A 641 10.36 -1.05 -18.62
C ASP A 641 11.45 -0.07 -19.05
N GLY A 642 11.33 1.20 -18.64
CA GLY A 642 12.34 2.25 -18.81
C GLY A 642 12.55 2.75 -20.24
N ASN A 643 13.31 3.83 -20.35
CA ASN A 643 13.54 4.55 -21.61
C ASN A 643 14.51 3.79 -22.52
N PHE A 644 14.32 3.86 -23.84
CA PHE A 644 15.22 3.23 -24.79
C PHE A 644 15.24 3.88 -26.17
N VAL A 645 16.37 3.72 -26.87
CA VAL A 645 16.57 4.15 -28.25
C VAL A 645 16.69 2.92 -29.14
N GLN A 646 15.86 2.83 -30.18
CA GLN A 646 15.93 1.80 -31.22
C GLN A 646 16.42 2.43 -32.53
N PRO A 647 17.67 2.15 -32.95
CA PRO A 647 18.18 2.59 -34.25
C PRO A 647 17.36 2.00 -35.39
N ALA A 648 17.18 2.77 -36.45
CA ALA A 648 16.63 2.24 -37.69
C ALA A 648 17.61 1.27 -38.34
N PRO A 649 17.17 0.25 -39.10
CA PRO A 649 18.06 -0.75 -39.71
C PRO A 649 19.14 -0.18 -40.65
N THR A 650 18.92 1.02 -41.20
CA THR A 650 19.87 1.73 -42.05
C THR A 650 20.86 2.62 -41.28
N ASP A 651 20.68 2.74 -39.96
CA ASP A 651 21.45 3.60 -39.06
C ASP A 651 21.41 5.11 -39.42
N LYS A 652 20.43 5.52 -40.24
CA LYS A 652 20.22 6.93 -40.65
C LYS A 652 19.18 7.67 -39.81
N ASP A 653 18.46 6.96 -38.96
CA ASP A 653 17.45 7.48 -38.05
C ASP A 653 17.43 6.60 -36.79
N ALA A 654 16.78 7.07 -35.73
CA ALA A 654 16.56 6.30 -34.51
C ALA A 654 15.27 6.78 -33.83
N ALA A 655 14.62 5.87 -33.12
CA ALA A 655 13.40 6.14 -32.37
C ALA A 655 13.72 6.08 -30.86
N TRP A 656 13.59 7.21 -30.16
CA TRP A 656 13.68 7.28 -28.71
C TRP A 656 12.28 7.21 -28.12
N LEU A 657 12.01 6.17 -27.33
CA LEU A 657 10.78 6.02 -26.58
C LEU A 657 11.06 6.17 -25.08
N PHE A 658 10.28 7.01 -24.40
CA PHE A 658 10.42 7.30 -22.99
C PHE A 658 9.08 7.49 -22.28
N GLY A 659 9.08 7.36 -20.95
CA GLY A 659 7.91 7.66 -20.14
C GLY A 659 6.78 6.63 -20.15
N CYS A 660 7.03 5.41 -20.64
CA CYS A 660 6.05 4.33 -20.56
C CYS A 660 5.88 3.86 -19.11
N GLU A 661 4.66 3.85 -18.59
CA GLU A 661 4.32 3.55 -17.20
C GLU A 661 3.18 2.52 -17.10
N THR A 662 2.93 2.00 -15.90
CA THR A 662 1.74 1.16 -15.67
C THR A 662 0.50 2.04 -15.47
N GLU A 663 -0.70 1.46 -15.62
CA GLU A 663 -1.97 2.14 -15.35
C GLU A 663 -2.10 2.70 -13.91
N TYR A 664 -1.28 2.21 -12.97
CA TYR A 664 -1.30 2.63 -11.57
C TYR A 664 -0.37 3.80 -11.27
N ALA A 665 0.66 4.00 -12.09
CA ALA A 665 1.72 5.02 -11.89
C ALA A 665 2.29 5.09 -10.45
N ASP A 666 2.43 3.94 -9.78
CA ASP A 666 2.87 3.83 -8.39
C ASP A 666 4.32 3.34 -8.23
N SER A 667 4.77 3.20 -6.98
CA SER A 667 6.13 2.76 -6.64
C SER A 667 6.35 1.26 -6.78
N TRP A 668 5.31 0.47 -7.08
CA TRP A 668 5.40 -0.97 -7.20
C TRP A 668 5.99 -1.36 -8.57
N LEU A 669 6.95 -2.28 -8.58
CA LEU A 669 7.67 -2.67 -9.81
C LEU A 669 6.76 -3.22 -10.92
N ARG A 670 5.67 -3.90 -10.54
CA ARG A 670 4.63 -4.44 -11.43
C ARG A 670 5.22 -5.09 -12.68
N VAL A 671 6.17 -6.02 -12.49
CA VAL A 671 7.03 -6.61 -13.53
C VAL A 671 6.24 -7.22 -14.70
N GLN A 672 5.03 -7.70 -14.41
CA GLN A 672 4.17 -8.42 -15.35
C GLN A 672 3.19 -7.53 -16.11
N SER A 673 2.96 -6.31 -15.64
CA SER A 673 1.94 -5.42 -16.18
C SER A 673 2.40 -4.76 -17.48
N PRO A 674 1.50 -4.54 -18.44
CA PRO A 674 1.83 -3.77 -19.63
C PRO A 674 2.15 -2.32 -19.29
N ARG A 675 2.88 -1.66 -20.21
CA ARG A 675 3.20 -0.23 -20.09
C ARG A 675 2.48 0.59 -21.17
N LEU A 676 2.12 1.82 -20.85
CA LEU A 676 1.37 2.76 -21.71
C LEU A 676 1.82 4.21 -21.48
N GLY A 677 1.21 5.16 -22.21
CA GLY A 677 1.40 6.60 -21.98
C GLY A 677 2.76 7.17 -22.41
N GLY A 678 3.59 6.39 -23.10
CA GLY A 678 4.93 6.79 -23.51
C GLY A 678 4.95 7.79 -24.65
N TYR A 679 6.11 8.44 -24.81
CA TYR A 679 6.39 9.45 -25.81
C TYR A 679 7.54 8.99 -26.69
N LEU A 680 7.39 9.20 -27.99
CA LEU A 680 8.35 8.84 -29.02
C LEU A 680 8.86 10.10 -29.71
N LEU A 681 10.18 10.19 -29.87
CA LEU A 681 10.84 11.16 -30.73
C LEU A 681 11.79 10.43 -31.69
N THR A 682 11.65 10.65 -33.00
CA THR A 682 12.63 10.16 -33.97
C THR A 682 13.78 11.16 -34.14
N ALA A 683 14.96 10.70 -34.57
CA ALA A 683 16.07 11.59 -34.90
C ALA A 683 15.69 12.53 -36.06
N SER A 684 14.86 12.05 -36.98
CA SER A 684 14.27 12.83 -38.07
C SER A 684 13.14 13.80 -37.66
N GLY A 685 12.76 13.84 -36.38
CA GLY A 685 11.87 14.86 -35.81
C GLY A 685 10.38 14.49 -35.69
N CYS A 686 9.96 13.26 -35.97
CA CYS A 686 8.58 12.83 -35.69
C CYS A 686 8.36 12.66 -34.18
N ALA A 687 7.33 13.29 -33.65
CA ALA A 687 6.99 13.27 -32.23
C ALA A 687 5.56 12.76 -32.02
N ILE A 688 5.43 11.64 -31.30
CA ILE A 688 4.17 10.89 -31.09
C ILE A 688 4.03 10.57 -29.61
N SER A 689 2.82 10.70 -29.06
CA SER A 689 2.54 10.42 -27.64
C SER A 689 1.60 9.24 -27.46
N ASP A 690 1.37 8.90 -26.19
CA ASP A 690 0.42 7.88 -25.76
C ASP A 690 0.73 6.52 -26.40
N LEU A 691 1.98 6.09 -26.26
CA LEU A 691 2.48 4.86 -26.85
C LEU A 691 2.81 3.82 -25.79
N ALA A 692 2.65 2.57 -26.18
CA ALA A 692 3.17 1.42 -25.46
C ALA A 692 4.55 1.02 -26.03
N PRO A 693 5.37 0.27 -25.27
CA PRO A 693 6.79 0.10 -25.59
C PRO A 693 7.11 -0.83 -26.76
N SER A 694 6.14 -1.59 -27.27
CA SER A 694 6.40 -2.48 -28.41
C SER A 694 6.45 -1.67 -29.71
N MET A 695 7.62 -1.64 -30.35
CA MET A 695 7.85 -1.00 -31.66
C MET A 695 8.89 -1.72 -32.52
N ILE A 696 8.76 -1.59 -33.85
CA ILE A 696 9.71 -2.15 -34.83
C ILE A 696 9.77 -1.31 -36.11
N TRP A 697 10.98 -1.09 -36.61
CA TRP A 697 11.24 -0.50 -37.93
C TRP A 697 11.03 -1.49 -39.07
N SER A 698 10.53 -1.00 -40.21
CA SER A 698 10.63 -1.72 -41.48
C SER A 698 12.08 -1.86 -41.91
N LYS A 699 12.41 -2.92 -42.67
CA LYS A 699 13.77 -3.17 -43.17
C LYS A 699 14.39 -2.01 -43.95
N ASP A 700 13.59 -1.21 -44.65
CA ASP A 700 14.02 -0.04 -45.42
C ASP A 700 14.09 1.24 -44.57
N ALA A 701 13.80 1.17 -43.26
CA ALA A 701 13.77 2.29 -42.32
C ALA A 701 12.75 3.40 -42.65
N ARG A 702 11.81 3.16 -43.58
CA ARG A 702 10.77 4.15 -43.91
C ARG A 702 9.60 4.16 -42.93
N TYR A 703 9.24 2.99 -42.43
CA TYR A 703 8.06 2.83 -41.59
C TYR A 703 8.45 2.38 -40.19
N LEU A 704 7.74 2.90 -39.20
CA LEU A 704 7.83 2.47 -37.82
C LEU A 704 6.45 1.98 -37.38
N ALA A 705 6.36 0.68 -37.07
CA ALA A 705 5.16 0.11 -36.48
C ALA A 705 5.21 0.30 -34.96
N LEU A 706 4.13 0.83 -34.41
CA LEU A 706 3.99 1.23 -33.02
C LEU A 706 2.79 0.53 -32.38
N THR A 707 2.76 0.50 -31.06
CA THR A 707 1.60 0.01 -30.29
C THR A 707 1.08 1.08 -29.34
N ARG A 708 -0.22 1.05 -29.09
CA ARG A 708 -0.92 1.84 -28.07
C ARG A 708 -1.83 0.93 -27.27
N LEU A 709 -1.94 1.18 -25.98
CA LEU A 709 -2.80 0.44 -25.07
C LEU A 709 -3.87 1.38 -24.51
N HIS A 710 -5.13 0.98 -24.61
CA HIS A 710 -6.28 1.69 -24.05
C HIS A 710 -6.88 0.89 -22.90
N THR A 711 -7.15 1.55 -21.78
CA THR A 711 -7.68 0.91 -20.56
C THR A 711 -9.21 1.00 -20.46
N ASP A 712 -9.85 1.97 -21.11
CA ASP A 712 -11.28 2.28 -20.97
C ASP A 712 -12.11 2.05 -22.25
N VAL A 713 -11.89 0.92 -22.93
CA VAL A 713 -12.66 0.60 -24.14
C VAL A 713 -13.99 -0.04 -23.78
N LYS A 714 -15.09 0.64 -24.10
CA LYS A 714 -16.45 0.09 -24.07
C LYS A 714 -16.63 -0.90 -25.23
N ASP A 715 -16.14 -2.13 -25.08
CA ASP A 715 -16.46 -3.25 -25.97
C ASP A 715 -17.39 -4.25 -25.24
N ASP A 716 -18.10 -5.08 -26.01
CA ASP A 716 -19.12 -6.06 -25.58
C ASP A 716 -18.59 -7.15 -24.62
N HIS A 717 -17.30 -7.11 -24.25
CA HIS A 717 -16.56 -8.18 -23.57
C HIS A 717 -15.98 -7.77 -22.20
N ALA A 718 -16.71 -6.94 -21.44
CA ALA A 718 -16.42 -6.64 -20.03
C ALA A 718 -15.07 -5.93 -19.77
N GLY A 719 -14.91 -4.71 -20.30
CA GLY A 719 -13.94 -3.72 -19.78
C GLY A 719 -12.47 -4.14 -19.80
N ARG A 720 -12.03 -4.84 -20.86
CA ARG A 720 -10.62 -5.24 -21.01
C ARG A 720 -9.77 -4.15 -21.67
N MET A 721 -8.50 -4.15 -21.31
CA MET A 721 -7.39 -3.52 -22.03
C MET A 721 -7.46 -3.84 -23.54
N ALA A 722 -7.28 -2.84 -24.40
CA ALA A 722 -7.30 -3.01 -25.84
C ALA A 722 -6.03 -2.45 -26.50
N TRP A 723 -5.37 -3.28 -27.29
CA TRP A 723 -4.15 -2.91 -27.99
C TRP A 723 -4.45 -2.42 -29.41
N GLN A 724 -3.71 -1.43 -29.88
CA GLN A 724 -3.86 -0.88 -31.22
C GLN A 724 -2.51 -0.80 -31.91
N ILE A 725 -2.49 -1.07 -33.22
CA ILE A 725 -1.33 -0.84 -34.07
C ILE A 725 -1.44 0.54 -34.72
N LEU A 726 -0.32 1.25 -34.72
CA LEU A 726 -0.14 2.46 -35.51
C LEU A 726 1.02 2.26 -36.49
N LEU A 727 0.92 2.91 -37.65
CA LEU A 727 1.98 2.92 -38.66
C LEU A 727 2.41 4.38 -38.90
N LEU A 728 3.65 4.69 -38.53
CA LEU A 728 4.28 5.96 -38.81
C LEU A 728 5.11 5.84 -40.10
N ASP A 729 4.79 6.64 -41.11
CA ASP A 729 5.68 6.87 -42.25
C ASP A 729 6.57 8.07 -41.91
N VAL A 730 7.85 7.82 -41.65
CA VAL A 730 8.79 8.88 -41.24
C VAL A 730 9.23 9.75 -42.42
N GLN A 731 9.03 9.31 -43.67
CA GLN A 731 9.39 10.09 -44.85
C GLN A 731 8.25 11.03 -45.23
N GLU A 732 7.02 10.50 -45.33
CA GLU A 732 5.83 11.29 -45.66
C GLU A 732 5.26 12.04 -44.45
N ARG A 733 5.80 11.80 -43.24
CA ARG A 733 5.35 12.42 -41.98
C ARG A 733 3.85 12.22 -41.75
N THR A 734 3.41 10.97 -41.91
CA THR A 734 2.01 10.60 -41.70
C THR A 734 1.86 9.47 -40.69
N LEU A 735 0.79 9.53 -39.90
CA LEU A 735 0.43 8.51 -38.92
C LEU A 735 -0.88 7.83 -39.36
N ARG A 736 -0.93 6.50 -39.28
CA ARG A 736 -2.14 5.72 -39.55
C ARG A 736 -2.52 4.91 -38.33
N HIS A 737 -3.81 4.85 -38.04
CA HIS A 737 -4.37 4.11 -36.92
C HIS A 737 -5.14 2.89 -37.44
N SER A 738 -4.76 1.69 -36.99
CA SER A 738 -5.55 0.49 -37.28
C SER A 738 -6.91 0.59 -36.59
N PRO A 739 -8.04 0.46 -37.32
CA PRO A 739 -9.36 0.39 -36.71
C PRO A 739 -9.59 -0.94 -36.00
N GLN A 740 -8.77 -1.96 -36.28
CA GLN A 740 -8.84 -3.26 -35.63
C GLN A 740 -8.02 -3.24 -34.34
N TRP A 741 -8.71 -3.50 -33.22
CA TRP A 741 -8.09 -3.73 -31.93
C TRP A 741 -7.43 -5.11 -31.89
N LEU A 742 -6.16 -5.14 -31.50
CA LEU A 742 -5.50 -6.33 -31.03
C LEU A 742 -6.07 -6.63 -29.64
N ARG A 743 -6.79 -7.74 -29.50
CA ARG A 743 -7.43 -8.14 -28.23
C ARG A 743 -6.45 -8.64 -27.16
N ASN A 744 -5.19 -8.77 -27.53
CA ASN A 744 -4.19 -9.63 -26.90
C ASN A 744 -2.85 -8.89 -26.90
N ARG A 745 -2.02 -9.11 -25.87
CA ARG A 745 -0.68 -8.48 -25.74
C ARG A 745 0.17 -8.72 -27.00
N PRO A 746 0.68 -7.67 -27.67
CA PRO A 746 1.48 -7.80 -28.89
C PRO A 746 2.99 -7.86 -28.63
N GLN A 747 3.69 -8.59 -29.50
CA GLN A 747 5.14 -8.56 -29.65
C GLN A 747 5.52 -8.59 -31.13
N PHE A 748 6.25 -7.59 -31.60
CA PHE A 748 6.73 -7.57 -32.97
C PHE A 748 7.87 -8.56 -33.20
N GLU A 749 7.80 -9.31 -34.30
CA GLU A 749 8.83 -10.30 -34.69
C GLU A 749 9.59 -9.91 -35.95
N GLY A 750 8.97 -9.11 -36.82
CA GLY A 750 9.62 -8.68 -38.05
C GLY A 750 8.74 -7.76 -38.90
N PHE A 751 9.38 -6.89 -39.66
CA PHE A 751 8.70 -5.97 -40.56
C PHE A 751 9.50 -5.85 -41.87
N ASN A 752 9.00 -6.47 -42.94
CA ASN A 752 9.62 -6.43 -44.26
C ASN A 752 8.81 -5.54 -45.23
N ALA A 753 9.18 -5.55 -46.52
CA ALA A 753 8.54 -4.72 -47.53
C ALA A 753 7.06 -5.07 -47.81
N GLU A 754 6.59 -6.26 -47.39
CA GLU A 754 5.25 -6.75 -47.70
C GLU A 754 4.33 -6.82 -46.48
N ALA A 755 4.88 -7.09 -45.30
CA ALA A 755 4.10 -7.41 -44.12
C ALA A 755 4.80 -7.13 -42.79
N LEU A 756 3.96 -6.86 -41.79
CA LEU A 756 4.27 -6.77 -40.37
C LEU A 756 3.86 -8.08 -39.68
N LYS A 757 4.81 -8.71 -38.97
CA LYS A 757 4.57 -9.92 -38.18
C LYS A 757 4.46 -9.58 -36.70
N VAL A 758 3.33 -9.94 -36.11
CA VAL A 758 3.01 -9.67 -34.70
C VAL A 758 2.63 -10.97 -34.00
N ARG A 759 3.33 -11.34 -32.94
CA ARG A 759 2.90 -12.40 -32.04
C ARG A 759 1.92 -11.83 -31.01
N LEU A 760 0.78 -12.49 -30.85
CA LEU A 760 -0.29 -12.11 -29.93
C LEU A 760 -0.42 -13.17 -28.84
N PHE A 761 -0.37 -12.75 -27.58
CA PHE A 761 -0.53 -13.62 -26.41
C PHE A 761 -1.92 -13.54 -25.82
N LEU A 762 -2.43 -14.62 -25.24
CA LEU A 762 -3.79 -14.74 -24.72
C LEU A 762 -4.13 -13.78 -23.57
N ARG A 763 -3.12 -13.21 -22.91
CA ARG A 763 -3.27 -12.31 -21.75
C ARG A 763 -2.57 -10.99 -22.01
N ASP A 764 -3.13 -9.93 -21.43
CA ASP A 764 -2.58 -8.56 -21.52
C ASP A 764 -1.36 -8.34 -20.60
N TRP A 765 -1.18 -9.23 -19.62
CA TRP A 765 -0.02 -9.29 -18.72
C TRP A 765 0.77 -10.59 -18.91
N GLU A 766 2.03 -10.57 -18.48
CA GLU A 766 2.89 -11.76 -18.51
C GLU A 766 2.76 -12.59 -17.23
N THR A 767 2.86 -13.92 -17.30
CA THR A 767 2.93 -14.74 -16.09
C THR A 767 4.32 -15.34 -15.88
N LYS A 768 4.71 -15.59 -14.61
CA LYS A 768 6.02 -16.17 -14.28
C LYS A 768 6.26 -17.54 -14.96
N ASN A 769 5.18 -18.32 -15.15
CA ASN A 769 5.21 -19.66 -15.76
C ASN A 769 4.44 -19.70 -17.09
N ASP A 770 4.61 -18.65 -17.91
CA ASP A 770 3.83 -18.56 -19.14
C ASP A 770 4.18 -19.69 -20.11
N ARG A 771 3.20 -20.57 -20.36
CA ARG A 771 3.29 -21.63 -21.38
C ARG A 771 2.73 -21.18 -22.72
N ASP A 772 2.11 -20.00 -22.77
CA ASP A 772 1.56 -19.46 -24.00
C ASP A 772 2.71 -19.09 -24.95
N ARG A 773 2.77 -19.80 -26.07
CA ARG A 773 3.73 -19.48 -27.13
C ARG A 773 3.26 -18.32 -28.00
N GLY A 774 2.01 -17.86 -27.84
CA GLY A 774 1.38 -16.84 -28.66
C GLY A 774 1.09 -17.32 -30.09
N ALA A 775 0.15 -16.66 -30.76
CA ALA A 775 -0.18 -16.88 -32.16
C ALA A 775 0.42 -15.77 -33.03
N ILE A 776 1.00 -16.13 -34.18
CA ILE A 776 1.53 -15.14 -35.12
C ILE A 776 0.39 -14.65 -36.03
N SER A 777 0.18 -13.33 -36.03
CA SER A 777 -0.64 -12.62 -36.99
C SER A 777 0.24 -11.90 -38.00
N VAL A 778 -0.15 -11.92 -39.28
CA VAL A 778 0.56 -11.27 -40.38
C VAL A 778 -0.35 -10.21 -40.99
N LEU A 779 0.06 -8.96 -40.90
CA LEU A 779 -0.67 -7.81 -41.44
C LEU A 779 0.05 -7.32 -42.68
N LYS A 780 -0.65 -7.24 -43.81
CA LYS A 780 -0.04 -6.73 -45.05
C LYS A 780 0.22 -5.24 -44.92
N LEU A 781 1.39 -4.81 -45.38
CA LEU A 781 1.74 -3.39 -45.40
C LEU A 781 0.80 -2.62 -46.33
N SER A 782 0.37 -3.22 -47.45
CA SER A 782 -0.63 -2.61 -48.36
C SER A 782 -1.92 -2.23 -47.63
N ASP A 783 -2.39 -3.09 -46.75
CA ASP A 783 -3.66 -2.91 -46.05
C ASP A 783 -3.50 -1.82 -44.97
N LEU A 784 -2.35 -1.77 -44.30
CA LEU A 784 -2.02 -0.70 -43.37
C LEU A 784 -1.84 0.65 -44.07
N LEU A 785 -1.27 0.68 -45.27
CA LEU A 785 -1.07 1.91 -46.05
C LEU A 785 -2.37 2.46 -46.64
N ALA A 786 -3.36 1.59 -46.89
CA ALA A 786 -4.69 1.97 -47.35
C ALA A 786 -5.55 2.63 -46.25
N LEU A 787 -5.12 2.57 -44.98
CA LEU A 787 -5.80 3.24 -43.88
C LEU A 787 -5.69 4.78 -44.01
N PRO A 788 -6.66 5.53 -43.46
CA PRO A 788 -6.62 6.99 -43.44
C PRO A 788 -5.32 7.49 -42.79
N ALA A 789 -4.62 8.38 -43.51
CA ALA A 789 -3.36 8.97 -43.08
C ALA A 789 -3.61 10.35 -42.45
N GLU A 790 -3.20 10.54 -41.20
CA GLU A 790 -3.11 11.84 -40.55
C GLU A 790 -1.74 12.46 -40.86
N ALA A 791 -1.72 13.64 -41.47
CA ALA A 791 -0.48 14.38 -41.70
C ALA A 791 0.01 15.04 -40.41
N LEU A 792 1.28 14.83 -40.08
CA LEU A 792 1.92 15.50 -38.96
C LEU A 792 2.21 16.97 -39.32
N CYS A 793 1.98 17.86 -38.37
CA CYS A 793 2.14 19.29 -38.53
C CYS A 793 3.60 19.70 -38.27
N PRO A 794 4.29 20.37 -39.22
CA PRO A 794 5.64 20.87 -38.99
C PRO A 794 5.62 22.10 -38.08
N ARG A 795 6.33 22.04 -36.94
CA ARG A 795 6.52 23.15 -36.01
C ARG A 795 7.91 23.05 -35.37
N ALA A 796 8.69 24.13 -35.48
CA ALA A 796 10.01 24.27 -34.84
C ALA A 796 10.95 23.06 -35.03
N GLY A 797 11.03 22.53 -36.25
CA GLY A 797 11.88 21.37 -36.57
C GLY A 797 11.32 20.01 -36.13
N LEU A 798 10.10 19.98 -35.57
CA LEU A 798 9.37 18.77 -35.20
C LEU A 798 8.15 18.55 -36.10
N TRP A 799 7.71 17.29 -36.17
CA TRP A 799 6.50 16.85 -36.86
C TRP A 799 5.57 16.23 -35.82
N LEU A 800 4.49 16.95 -35.49
CA LEU A 800 3.59 16.64 -34.38
C LEU A 800 2.21 16.24 -34.87
N ALA A 801 1.56 15.27 -34.22
CA ALA A 801 0.13 15.04 -34.39
C ALA A 801 -0.68 16.26 -33.92
N LYS A 802 -1.88 16.45 -34.44
CA LYS A 802 -2.64 17.70 -34.22
C LYS A 802 -2.96 17.94 -32.75
N ASP A 803 -3.26 16.89 -32.02
CA ASP A 803 -3.53 16.88 -30.58
C ASP A 803 -2.28 17.20 -29.73
N GLN A 804 -1.07 17.01 -30.28
CA GLN A 804 0.21 17.28 -29.62
C GLN A 804 0.70 18.71 -29.78
N LEU A 805 0.08 19.52 -30.64
CA LEU A 805 0.46 20.92 -30.83
C LEU A 805 0.36 21.74 -29.53
N ARG A 806 -0.55 21.38 -28.62
CA ARG A 806 -0.68 22.02 -27.29
C ARG A 806 0.51 21.78 -26.36
N HIS A 807 1.37 20.80 -26.68
CA HIS A 807 2.56 20.44 -25.92
C HIS A 807 3.85 20.84 -26.64
N LEU A 808 3.77 21.72 -27.64
CA LEU A 808 4.92 22.14 -28.45
C LEU A 808 6.09 22.66 -27.60
N GLU A 809 5.82 23.53 -26.63
CA GLU A 809 6.87 24.09 -25.75
C GLU A 809 7.59 22.99 -24.97
N ALA A 810 6.86 22.01 -24.44
CA ALA A 810 7.45 20.90 -23.70
C ALA A 810 8.31 20.00 -24.62
N TRP A 811 7.86 19.76 -25.86
CA TRP A 811 8.66 19.03 -26.85
C TRP A 811 9.93 19.77 -27.27
N GLN A 812 9.91 21.10 -27.33
CA GLN A 812 11.09 21.91 -27.64
C GLN A 812 12.09 21.96 -26.48
N ALA A 813 11.58 21.95 -25.23
CA ALA A 813 12.39 21.97 -24.02
C ALA A 813 13.05 20.61 -23.70
N LEU A 814 12.58 19.52 -24.32
CA LEU A 814 13.08 18.17 -24.10
C LEU A 814 14.57 18.05 -24.48
N ASP A 815 15.41 17.59 -23.55
CA ASP A 815 16.78 17.20 -23.88
C ASP A 815 16.76 15.94 -24.76
N ALA A 816 17.13 16.13 -26.02
CA ALA A 816 17.19 15.08 -27.03
C ALA A 816 18.62 14.57 -27.27
N SER A 817 19.51 14.70 -26.28
CA SER A 817 20.87 14.16 -26.29
C SER A 817 20.92 12.66 -26.63
N ALA A 818 19.89 11.90 -26.27
CA ALA A 818 19.70 10.49 -26.63
C ALA A 818 19.76 10.20 -28.14
N LEU A 819 19.43 11.19 -28.99
CA LEU A 819 19.39 11.08 -30.44
C LEU A 819 20.56 11.80 -31.15
N SER A 820 21.47 12.40 -30.38
CA SER A 820 22.55 13.25 -30.90
C SER A 820 23.43 12.58 -31.97
N HIS A 821 23.67 11.27 -31.85
CA HIS A 821 24.43 10.48 -32.81
C HIS A 821 23.80 10.49 -34.22
N TRP A 822 22.47 10.31 -34.30
CA TRP A 822 21.74 10.22 -35.57
C TRP A 822 21.28 11.57 -36.11
N ARG A 823 21.38 12.65 -35.33
CA ARG A 823 20.96 13.99 -35.74
C ARG A 823 21.97 14.76 -36.60
N LYS A 824 23.17 14.21 -36.88
CA LYS A 824 24.20 14.91 -37.65
C LYS A 824 24.21 14.57 -39.15
N SER A 825 23.45 15.36 -39.91
CA SER A 825 23.78 16.00 -41.22
C SER A 825 22.52 16.19 -42.07
N GLY A 826 21.87 17.36 -41.97
CA GLY A 826 20.80 17.75 -42.88
C GLY A 826 19.89 18.88 -42.38
N LEU A 827 20.28 20.13 -42.67
CA LEU A 827 19.42 21.32 -42.79
C LEU A 827 18.44 21.59 -41.61
N LEU A 828 18.95 22.22 -40.55
CA LEU A 828 18.15 23.25 -39.87
C LEU A 828 18.17 24.49 -40.79
N PRO A 829 17.03 25.00 -41.30
CA PRO A 829 17.02 26.36 -41.80
C PRO A 829 17.35 27.28 -40.61
N SER A 830 18.38 28.10 -40.79
CA SER A 830 18.71 29.22 -39.89
C SER A 830 17.50 30.17 -39.76
N PRO A 831 17.41 30.93 -38.65
CA PRO A 831 16.21 31.66 -38.23
C PRO A 831 15.54 32.53 -39.29
#